data_AF-A0A7V3UHB4-F1
#
_entry.id   AF-A0A7V3UHB4-F1
#
_cell.length_a   1.000
_cell.length_b   1.000
_cell.length_c   1.000
_cell.angle_alpha   90.00
_cell.angle_beta   90.00
_cell.angle_gamma   90.00
#
_symmetry.space_group_name_H-M   'P 1'
#
loop_
_entity.id
_entity.type
_entity.pdbx_description
1 polymer ?
#
loop_
_entity_poly.entity_id
_entity_poly.type
_entity_poly.pdbx_seq_one_letter_code
_entity_poly.pdbx_strand_id
1 'polypeptide(L)'
;MLEYLQQPFFRNAVIAGLLIAGICSYLGVYVVLKRIVFVGAALAQISSSGVALALLLGFSPILFSLLSSLLGIALFSLIPVRKKIPMEGIIGVSYITASALGVLFVAKNPVGEARALNFLFGNILTVPEKEIVLLVSVALSIGLVHYLFYKEFILVSFDYEMAQAQRISAGLWDLLLYLTLGVTIAFSIKSAGILIVFAFLVVPAVTARLVTDKIKWVFALAILFGGLATVLGLYLSVIFDLPSGSAIVATSVGILVLVTSLNTLKDLPKALKLSLILVAIGGGLNVQMDRVAGGELSPETLEPSPGPPPALQEPLPQAPISRQPPPPQRTGFLQSLNPDMRVEVNFIGNKTFQGEGSGEEAETLRNRFSLKEVELGLQAAVDPYARADVFFSGEDLLGEESQVSLEEAWLTLLRLPLRAQARLGKFRSLFGEINDRDPAEFPFVDRPLVLVNYFGDEGDIETGVVSNFVIPNPWETHMLLWLGIYNGDNEVAFHGGEARKPAYFSRFEVFRELGPATGFEVGTAVITGFNDPEGEFRTTMENFHVELEWKHPVFSEYKSFDWVGEIFLSQREGTGGTEDTLGLYTFAQYQLTRRWFLSSRYDYSQLPIDRDSREWAVSGIVTFQPSRFSQVRVQYKHTNRNFDENEENVDENVEEVFFQFRFVIGFERPEPF
;
A
#
# COMPACT_ATOMS: atom_id res chain seq x y z
N MET A 1 -22.11 -14.10 -16.57
CA MET A 1 -22.78 -12.78 -16.69
C MET A 1 -24.25 -12.85 -16.31
N LEU A 2 -25.05 -13.78 -16.87
CA LEU A 2 -26.46 -13.99 -16.51
C LEU A 2 -26.67 -14.33 -15.02
N GLU A 3 -25.74 -15.07 -14.41
CA GLU A 3 -25.76 -15.41 -12.99
C GLU A 3 -25.47 -14.20 -12.08
N TYR A 4 -24.49 -13.36 -12.46
CA TYR A 4 -24.18 -12.11 -11.76
C TYR A 4 -25.29 -11.05 -11.87
N LEU A 5 -26.06 -11.03 -12.97
CA LEU A 5 -27.21 -10.14 -13.14
C LEU A 5 -28.36 -10.44 -12.15
N GLN A 6 -28.36 -11.61 -11.51
CA GLN A 6 -29.32 -11.93 -10.45
C GLN A 6 -28.98 -11.22 -9.14
N GLN A 7 -27.72 -10.80 -8.95
CA GLN A 7 -27.29 -10.08 -7.77
C GLN A 7 -27.70 -8.60 -7.84
N PRO A 8 -28.38 -8.06 -6.81
CA PRO A 8 -28.92 -6.70 -6.84
C PRO A 8 -27.84 -5.63 -6.98
N PHE A 9 -26.67 -5.81 -6.37
CA PHE A 9 -25.56 -4.85 -6.45
C PHE A 9 -24.98 -4.77 -7.88
N PHE A 10 -24.82 -5.90 -8.57
CA PHE A 10 -24.27 -5.94 -9.93
C PHE A 10 -25.27 -5.39 -10.95
N ARG A 11 -26.56 -5.70 -10.78
CA ARG A 11 -27.64 -5.11 -11.59
C ARG A 11 -27.66 -3.58 -11.45
N ASN A 12 -27.54 -3.09 -10.22
CA ASN A 12 -27.50 -1.65 -9.93
C ASN A 12 -26.27 -0.99 -10.57
N ALA A 13 -25.11 -1.63 -10.52
CA ALA A 13 -23.89 -1.16 -11.16
C ALA A 13 -24.02 -1.02 -12.68
N VAL A 14 -24.62 -2.01 -13.35
CA VAL A 14 -24.87 -1.97 -14.81
C VAL A 14 -25.84 -0.84 -15.15
N ILE A 15 -26.95 -0.70 -14.42
CA ILE A 15 -27.94 0.35 -14.68
C ILE A 15 -27.33 1.74 -14.47
N ALA A 16 -26.67 1.96 -13.32
CA ALA A 16 -26.02 3.24 -13.01
C ALA A 16 -24.93 3.57 -14.04
N GLY A 17 -24.09 2.60 -14.39
CA GLY A 17 -23.03 2.78 -15.38
C GLY A 17 -23.55 3.08 -16.78
N LEU A 18 -24.66 2.48 -17.21
CA LEU A 18 -25.29 2.78 -18.50
C LEU A 18 -25.90 4.18 -18.53
N LEU A 19 -26.54 4.61 -17.44
CA LEU A 19 -27.10 5.95 -17.32
C LEU A 19 -25.99 7.01 -17.39
N ILE A 20 -24.93 6.82 -16.61
CA ILE A 20 -23.78 7.74 -16.57
C ILE A 20 -23.06 7.75 -17.92
N ALA A 21 -22.79 6.58 -18.51
CA ALA A 21 -22.19 6.48 -19.84
C ALA A 21 -23.04 7.18 -20.90
N GLY A 22 -24.37 7.00 -20.87
CA GLY A 22 -25.29 7.62 -21.80
C GLY A 22 -25.24 9.15 -21.74
N ILE A 23 -25.45 9.73 -20.55
CA ILE A 23 -25.48 11.19 -20.42
C ILE A 23 -24.10 11.83 -20.60
N CYS A 24 -23.04 11.24 -20.05
CA CYS A 24 -21.69 11.79 -20.17
C CYS A 24 -21.20 11.69 -21.61
N SER A 25 -21.41 10.57 -22.30
CA SER A 25 -21.00 10.44 -23.71
C SER A 25 -21.79 11.38 -24.62
N TYR A 26 -23.07 11.59 -24.33
CA TYR A 26 -23.90 12.56 -25.05
C TYR A 26 -23.37 13.99 -24.90
N LEU A 27 -23.15 14.46 -23.66
CA LEU A 27 -22.62 15.79 -23.40
C LEU A 27 -21.17 15.95 -23.88
N GLY A 28 -20.40 14.86 -23.84
CA GLY A 28 -19.04 14.77 -24.32
C GLY A 28 -18.88 15.15 -25.79
N VAL A 29 -19.89 14.89 -26.63
CA VAL A 29 -19.89 15.35 -28.02
C VAL A 29 -19.75 16.87 -28.08
N TYR A 30 -20.53 17.64 -27.31
CA TYR A 30 -20.42 19.10 -27.29
C TYR A 30 -19.05 19.58 -26.77
N VAL A 31 -18.50 18.90 -25.76
CA VAL A 31 -17.18 19.19 -25.20
C VAL A 31 -16.07 19.02 -26.25
N VAL A 32 -16.12 17.93 -27.02
CA VAL A 32 -15.17 17.66 -28.11
C VAL A 32 -15.35 18.65 -29.25
N LEU A 33 -16.59 18.98 -29.63
CA LEU A 33 -16.89 19.98 -30.67
C LEU A 33 -16.27 21.34 -30.36
N LYS A 34 -16.39 21.77 -29.10
CA LYS A 34 -15.86 23.06 -28.63
C LYS A 34 -14.36 23.07 -28.33
N ARG A 35 -13.67 21.93 -28.43
CA ARG A 35 -12.24 21.81 -28.07
C ARG A 35 -11.95 22.29 -26.65
N ILE A 36 -12.79 21.88 -25.70
CA ILE A 36 -12.65 22.22 -24.27
C ILE A 36 -12.61 20.95 -23.43
N VAL A 37 -11.83 19.97 -23.88
CA VAL A 37 -11.82 18.59 -23.36
C VAL A 37 -11.58 18.55 -21.84
N PHE A 38 -10.72 19.43 -21.33
CA PHE A 38 -10.40 19.52 -19.92
C PHE A 38 -11.47 20.18 -19.03
N VAL A 39 -12.54 20.74 -19.60
CA VAL A 39 -13.61 21.38 -18.79
C VAL A 39 -14.25 20.41 -17.81
N GLY A 40 -14.40 19.14 -18.22
CA GLY A 40 -14.93 18.07 -17.37
C GLY A 40 -14.02 17.78 -16.18
N ALA A 41 -12.70 17.72 -16.40
CA ALA A 41 -11.72 17.51 -15.33
C ALA A 41 -11.68 18.70 -14.36
N ALA A 42 -11.71 19.93 -14.87
CA ALA A 42 -11.72 21.13 -14.03
C ALA A 42 -12.99 21.23 -13.18
N LEU A 43 -14.19 21.03 -13.77
CA LEU A 43 -15.44 21.02 -13.01
C LEU A 43 -15.48 19.89 -11.98
N ALA A 44 -14.92 18.73 -12.29
CA ALA A 44 -14.82 17.62 -11.36
C ALA A 44 -13.94 17.97 -10.14
N GLN A 45 -12.79 18.62 -10.35
CA GLN A 45 -11.93 19.09 -9.26
C GLN A 45 -12.57 20.22 -8.45
N ILE A 46 -13.24 21.17 -9.10
CA ILE A 46 -13.99 22.24 -8.43
C ILE A 46 -15.08 21.65 -7.54
N SER A 47 -15.85 20.70 -8.08
CA SER A 47 -16.87 19.95 -7.34
C SER A 47 -16.28 19.18 -6.15
N SER A 48 -15.16 18.48 -6.37
CA SER A 48 -14.45 17.71 -5.35
C SER A 48 -13.91 18.61 -4.23
N SER A 49 -13.35 19.76 -4.58
CA SER A 49 -12.95 20.79 -3.62
C SER A 49 -14.12 21.31 -2.80
N GLY A 50 -15.29 21.50 -3.43
CA GLY A 50 -16.53 21.83 -2.72
C GLY A 50 -16.98 20.73 -1.75
N VAL A 51 -16.90 19.46 -2.16
CA VAL A 51 -17.15 18.32 -1.27
C VAL A 51 -16.19 18.33 -0.09
N ALA A 52 -14.89 18.53 -0.33
CA ALA A 52 -13.88 18.60 0.72
C ALA A 52 -14.16 19.76 1.70
N LEU A 53 -14.59 20.92 1.19
CA LEU A 53 -15.00 22.06 2.01
C LEU A 53 -16.26 21.75 2.83
N ALA A 54 -17.26 21.08 2.25
CA ALA A 54 -18.46 20.65 2.97
C ALA A 54 -18.10 19.70 4.12
N LEU A 55 -17.21 18.75 3.88
CA LEU A 55 -16.72 17.82 4.89
C LEU A 55 -15.98 18.56 6.01
N LEU A 56 -15.14 19.56 5.68
CA LEU A 56 -14.46 20.41 6.64
C LEU A 56 -15.43 21.23 7.52
N LEU A 57 -16.52 21.71 6.95
CA LEU A 57 -17.52 22.53 7.66
C LEU A 57 -18.66 21.71 8.29
N GLY A 58 -18.71 20.39 8.06
CA GLY A 58 -19.80 19.52 8.54
C GLY A 58 -21.14 19.68 7.80
N PHE A 59 -21.15 20.24 6.60
CA PHE A 59 -22.34 20.41 5.76
C PHE A 59 -22.56 19.26 4.76
N SER A 60 -23.68 19.30 4.03
CA SER A 60 -24.02 18.26 3.05
C SER A 60 -23.07 18.30 1.82
N PRO A 61 -22.37 17.19 1.50
CA PRO A 61 -21.41 17.14 0.38
C PRO A 61 -22.03 17.46 -0.99
N ILE A 62 -23.25 16.97 -1.24
CA ILE A 62 -23.93 17.12 -2.53
C ILE A 62 -24.27 18.60 -2.80
N LEU A 63 -24.71 19.33 -1.77
CA LEU A 63 -25.08 20.73 -1.91
C LEU A 63 -23.85 21.59 -2.22
N PHE A 64 -22.75 21.38 -1.50
CA PHE A 64 -21.51 22.13 -1.73
C PHE A 64 -20.80 21.72 -3.03
N SER A 65 -20.91 20.46 -3.45
CA SER A 65 -20.51 20.00 -4.78
C SER A 65 -21.24 20.76 -5.89
N LEU A 66 -22.57 20.91 -5.76
CA LEU A 66 -23.39 21.68 -6.68
C LEU A 66 -23.02 23.17 -6.66
N LEU A 67 -22.93 23.78 -5.48
CA LEU A 67 -22.61 25.20 -5.32
C LEU A 67 -21.23 25.55 -5.89
N SER A 68 -20.22 24.73 -5.60
CA SER A 68 -18.87 24.90 -6.16
C SER A 68 -18.85 24.70 -7.67
N SER A 69 -19.55 23.68 -8.20
CA SER A 69 -19.70 23.50 -9.64
C SER A 69 -20.36 24.69 -10.31
N LEU A 70 -21.43 25.24 -9.71
CA LEU A 70 -22.12 26.45 -10.20
C LEU A 70 -21.19 27.67 -10.19
N LEU A 71 -20.35 27.82 -9.15
CA LEU A 71 -19.32 28.84 -9.11
C LEU A 71 -18.29 28.66 -10.22
N GLY A 72 -17.83 27.43 -10.47
CA GLY A 72 -16.92 27.11 -11.58
C GLY A 72 -17.51 27.45 -12.94
N ILE A 73 -18.78 27.09 -13.15
CA ILE A 73 -19.55 27.43 -14.37
C ILE A 73 -19.67 28.94 -14.54
N ALA A 74 -20.00 29.67 -13.47
CA ALA A 74 -20.08 31.13 -13.50
C ALA A 74 -18.73 31.75 -13.86
N LEU A 75 -17.62 31.26 -13.29
CA LEU A 75 -16.27 31.70 -13.64
C LEU A 75 -15.97 31.46 -15.12
N PHE A 76 -16.25 30.27 -15.65
CA PHE A 76 -16.04 29.94 -17.06
C PHE A 76 -16.91 30.75 -18.01
N SER A 77 -18.13 31.11 -17.61
CA SER A 77 -19.04 31.88 -18.44
C SER A 77 -18.81 33.40 -18.37
N LEU A 78 -18.29 33.93 -17.25
CA LEU A 78 -18.13 35.37 -17.03
C LEU A 78 -16.78 35.91 -17.51
N ILE A 79 -15.75 35.05 -17.63
CA ILE A 79 -14.44 35.46 -18.14
C ILE A 79 -14.55 35.65 -19.66
N PRO A 80 -14.47 36.88 -20.19
CA PRO A 80 -14.52 37.09 -21.63
C PRO A 80 -13.27 36.45 -22.24
N VAL A 81 -13.44 35.67 -23.30
CA VAL A 81 -12.32 35.13 -24.09
C VAL A 81 -11.56 36.32 -24.70
N ARG A 82 -10.55 36.82 -23.96
CA ARG A 82 -9.66 37.87 -24.46
C ARG A 82 -8.60 37.20 -25.33
N LYS A 83 -8.26 37.83 -26.46
CA LYS A 83 -7.30 37.34 -27.48
C LYS A 83 -5.92 36.87 -26.97
N LYS A 84 -5.59 37.04 -25.69
CA LYS A 84 -4.27 36.72 -25.11
C LYS A 84 -4.21 35.41 -24.32
N ILE A 85 -5.34 34.86 -23.83
CA ILE A 85 -5.35 33.62 -23.03
C ILE A 85 -6.41 32.67 -23.61
N PRO A 86 -6.03 31.47 -24.08
CA PRO A 86 -7.00 30.49 -24.58
C PRO A 86 -7.87 29.95 -23.43
N MET A 87 -9.11 29.56 -23.74
CA MET A 87 -10.06 29.02 -22.75
C MET A 87 -9.50 27.80 -22.00
N GLU A 88 -8.72 26.95 -22.67
CA GLU A 88 -8.03 25.82 -22.05
C GLU A 88 -7.05 26.26 -20.95
N GLY A 89 -6.40 27.41 -21.09
CA GLY A 89 -5.53 27.97 -20.06
C GLY A 89 -6.30 28.36 -18.80
N ILE A 90 -7.49 28.95 -18.95
CA ILE A 90 -8.37 29.29 -17.83
C ILE A 90 -8.85 28.02 -17.12
N ILE A 91 -9.30 27.03 -17.89
CA ILE A 91 -9.73 25.71 -17.39
C ILE A 91 -8.58 25.04 -16.62
N GLY A 92 -7.36 25.08 -17.14
CA GLY A 92 -6.17 24.51 -16.49
C GLY A 92 -5.82 25.21 -15.16
N VAL A 93 -5.84 26.55 -15.13
CA VAL A 93 -5.62 27.30 -13.88
C VAL A 93 -6.69 26.98 -12.84
N SER A 94 -7.95 26.90 -13.24
CA SER A 94 -9.05 26.53 -12.34
C SER A 94 -8.93 25.09 -11.82
N TYR A 95 -8.50 24.14 -12.66
CA TYR A 95 -8.20 22.77 -12.25
C TYR A 95 -7.13 22.74 -11.16
N ILE A 96 -5.96 23.37 -11.40
CA ILE A 96 -4.84 23.38 -10.45
C ILE A 96 -5.26 24.03 -9.13
N THR A 97 -5.97 25.16 -9.20
CA THR A 97 -6.44 25.88 -8.02
C THR A 97 -7.42 25.04 -7.20
N ALA A 98 -8.39 24.40 -7.87
CA ALA A 98 -9.38 23.56 -7.21
C ALA A 98 -8.74 22.31 -6.58
N SER A 99 -7.80 21.67 -7.27
CA SER A 99 -7.05 20.53 -6.74
C SER A 99 -6.22 20.93 -5.51
N ALA A 100 -5.50 22.06 -5.57
CA ALA A 100 -4.74 22.57 -4.42
C ALA A 100 -5.66 22.87 -3.23
N LEU A 101 -6.79 23.55 -3.45
CA LEU A 101 -7.78 23.82 -2.40
C LEU A 101 -8.39 22.54 -1.84
N GLY A 102 -8.72 21.56 -2.70
CA GLY A 102 -9.23 20.26 -2.30
C GLY A 102 -8.26 19.54 -1.35
N VAL A 103 -6.98 19.47 -1.74
CA VAL A 103 -5.91 18.89 -0.91
C VAL A 103 -5.77 19.65 0.41
N LEU A 104 -5.79 20.99 0.40
CA LEU A 104 -5.69 21.79 1.63
C LEU A 104 -6.88 21.60 2.58
N PHE A 105 -8.10 21.46 2.05
CA PHE A 105 -9.30 21.19 2.86
C PHE A 105 -9.26 19.77 3.45
N VAL A 106 -8.81 18.79 2.67
CA VAL A 106 -8.63 17.41 3.13
C VAL A 106 -7.53 17.33 4.20
N ALA A 107 -6.38 17.98 4.00
CA ALA A 107 -5.26 17.98 4.94
C ALA A 107 -5.63 18.51 6.34
N LYS A 108 -6.65 19.38 6.43
CA LYS A 108 -7.16 19.92 7.69
C LYS A 108 -8.27 19.07 8.32
N ASN A 109 -8.82 18.08 7.62
CA ASN A 109 -9.88 17.21 8.13
C ASN A 109 -9.48 15.72 8.08
N PRO A 110 -9.22 15.09 9.23
CA PRO A 110 -8.95 13.65 9.34
C PRO A 110 -9.92 12.74 8.58
N VAL A 111 -11.20 13.10 8.56
CA VAL A 111 -12.32 12.34 7.94
C VAL A 111 -12.47 12.64 6.45
N GLY A 112 -11.87 13.74 5.99
CA GLY A 112 -11.94 14.21 4.61
C GLY A 112 -11.19 13.30 3.64
N GLU A 113 -10.10 12.67 4.08
CA GLU A 113 -9.18 11.91 3.21
C GLU A 113 -9.79 10.58 2.73
N ALA A 114 -10.27 9.74 3.66
CA ALA A 114 -10.93 8.48 3.32
C ALA A 114 -12.20 8.68 2.47
N ARG A 115 -12.95 9.78 2.70
CA ARG A 115 -14.12 10.12 1.87
C ARG A 115 -13.70 10.72 0.53
N ALA A 116 -12.64 11.51 0.45
CA ALA A 116 -12.13 12.06 -0.81
C ALA A 116 -11.67 10.97 -1.77
N LEU A 117 -10.99 9.93 -1.27
CA LEU A 117 -10.62 8.75 -2.07
C LEU A 117 -11.85 8.05 -2.66
N ASN A 118 -12.92 7.89 -1.87
CA ASN A 118 -14.20 7.36 -2.33
C ASN A 118 -14.86 8.22 -3.44
N PHE A 119 -14.67 9.55 -3.43
CA PHE A 119 -15.14 10.42 -4.52
C PHE A 119 -14.21 10.43 -5.74
N LEU A 120 -12.90 10.22 -5.56
CA LEU A 120 -11.92 10.16 -6.65
C LEU A 120 -12.11 8.89 -7.49
N PHE A 121 -12.18 7.73 -6.82
CA PHE A 121 -12.28 6.43 -7.47
C PHE A 121 -13.72 5.98 -7.71
N GLY A 122 -14.67 6.41 -6.88
CA GLY A 122 -16.05 5.95 -6.92
C GLY A 122 -16.19 4.47 -6.56
N ASN A 123 -17.41 4.02 -6.27
CA ASN A 123 -17.70 2.60 -6.17
C ASN A 123 -19.02 2.29 -6.88
N ILE A 124 -18.91 2.01 -8.17
CA ILE A 124 -20.06 1.73 -9.04
C ILE A 124 -20.80 0.45 -8.64
N LEU A 125 -20.14 -0.45 -7.90
CA LEU A 125 -20.72 -1.72 -7.43
C LEU A 125 -21.68 -1.52 -6.26
N THR A 126 -21.53 -0.45 -5.48
CA THR A 126 -22.31 -0.20 -4.26
C THR A 126 -23.31 0.95 -4.41
N VAL A 127 -23.77 1.24 -5.63
CA VAL A 127 -24.70 2.35 -5.89
C VAL A 127 -26.09 2.02 -5.32
N PRO A 128 -26.63 2.84 -4.40
CA PRO A 128 -27.95 2.62 -3.82
C PRO A 128 -29.07 2.97 -4.81
N GLU A 129 -30.22 2.30 -4.68
CA GLU A 129 -31.36 2.49 -5.60
C GLU A 129 -31.87 3.94 -5.66
N LYS A 130 -31.81 4.66 -4.53
CA LYS A 130 -32.18 6.09 -4.46
C LYS A 130 -31.30 6.97 -5.37
N GLU A 131 -30.02 6.61 -5.53
CA GLU A 131 -29.11 7.32 -6.44
C GLU A 131 -29.42 7.02 -7.90
N ILE A 132 -29.85 5.80 -8.22
CA ILE A 132 -30.26 5.43 -9.58
C ILE A 132 -31.48 6.28 -10.01
N VAL A 133 -32.49 6.41 -9.14
CA VAL A 133 -33.67 7.25 -9.42
C VAL A 133 -33.27 8.71 -9.66
N LEU A 134 -32.30 9.21 -8.89
CA LEU A 134 -31.76 10.56 -9.05
C LEU A 134 -30.99 10.72 -10.37
N LEU A 135 -30.18 9.74 -10.77
CA LEU A 135 -29.49 9.74 -12.06
C LEU A 135 -30.47 9.71 -13.24
N VAL A 136 -31.55 8.92 -13.14
CA VAL A 136 -32.62 8.89 -14.15
C VAL A 136 -33.29 10.26 -14.27
N SER A 137 -33.66 10.89 -13.15
CA SER A 137 -34.35 12.18 -13.17
C SER A 137 -33.47 13.29 -13.75
N VAL A 138 -32.18 13.32 -13.40
CA VAL A 138 -31.19 14.23 -13.97
C VAL A 138 -31.01 13.96 -15.47
N ALA A 139 -30.88 12.70 -15.86
CA ALA A 139 -30.70 12.32 -17.26
C ALA A 139 -31.87 12.73 -18.16
N LEU A 140 -33.10 12.51 -17.69
CA LEU A 140 -34.32 12.92 -18.41
C LEU A 140 -34.45 14.44 -18.48
N SER A 141 -34.16 15.16 -17.39
CA SER A 141 -34.23 16.62 -17.35
C SER A 141 -33.25 17.26 -18.33
N ILE A 142 -32.00 16.79 -18.34
CA ILE A 142 -30.96 17.30 -19.23
C ILE A 142 -31.25 16.90 -20.68
N GLY A 143 -31.70 15.66 -20.92
CA GLY A 143 -32.13 15.19 -22.23
C GLY A 143 -33.27 16.03 -22.81
N LEU A 144 -34.27 16.37 -21.99
CA LEU A 144 -35.39 17.22 -22.41
C LEU A 144 -34.93 18.63 -22.80
N VAL A 145 -34.09 19.27 -21.99
CA VAL A 145 -33.54 20.61 -22.30
C VAL A 145 -32.77 20.59 -23.61
N HIS A 146 -31.90 19.60 -23.83
CA HIS A 146 -31.14 19.52 -25.07
C HIS A 146 -31.96 19.10 -26.27
N TYR A 147 -33.04 18.33 -26.08
CA TYR A 147 -33.95 17.99 -27.16
C TYR A 147 -34.72 19.23 -27.64
N LEU A 148 -35.22 20.05 -26.72
CA LEU A 148 -35.96 21.28 -27.04
C LEU A 148 -35.07 22.33 -27.73
N PHE A 149 -33.82 22.47 -27.29
CA PHE A 149 -32.88 23.50 -27.77
C PHE A 149 -31.69 22.94 -28.55
N TYR A 150 -31.90 21.82 -29.25
CA TYR A 150 -30.84 21.10 -29.97
C TYR A 150 -30.11 21.99 -31.00
N LYS A 151 -30.85 22.86 -31.69
CA LYS A 151 -30.32 23.72 -32.76
C LYS A 151 -29.41 24.81 -32.21
N GLU A 152 -29.75 25.34 -31.05
CA GLU A 152 -29.04 26.42 -30.37
C GLU A 152 -27.74 25.89 -29.78
N PHE A 153 -27.78 24.74 -29.08
CA PHE A 153 -26.58 24.10 -28.52
C PHE A 153 -25.59 23.65 -29.61
N ILE A 154 -26.07 23.08 -30.72
CA ILE A 154 -25.17 22.64 -31.79
C ILE A 154 -24.52 23.83 -32.50
N LEU A 155 -25.26 24.91 -32.74
CA LEU A 155 -24.76 26.09 -33.43
C LEU A 155 -23.66 26.77 -32.61
N VAL A 156 -23.93 27.02 -31.32
CA VAL A 156 -22.96 27.69 -30.44
C VAL A 156 -21.73 26.80 -30.17
N SER A 157 -21.87 25.48 -30.19
CA SER A 157 -20.75 24.55 -30.02
C SER A 157 -19.91 24.31 -31.28
N PHE A 158 -20.45 24.58 -32.47
CA PHE A 158 -19.73 24.41 -33.73
C PHE A 158 -19.15 25.73 -34.26
N ASP A 159 -19.91 26.81 -34.19
CA ASP A 159 -19.51 28.14 -34.69
C ASP A 159 -20.08 29.25 -33.79
N TYR A 160 -19.26 29.66 -32.82
CA TYR A 160 -19.61 30.67 -31.84
C TYR A 160 -19.81 32.06 -32.47
N GLU A 161 -19.02 32.40 -33.49
CA GLU A 161 -19.08 33.70 -34.17
C GLU A 161 -20.33 33.82 -35.04
N MET A 162 -20.70 32.74 -35.75
CA MET A 162 -21.95 32.66 -36.50
C MET A 162 -23.18 32.78 -35.60
N ALA A 163 -23.16 32.19 -34.41
CA ALA A 163 -24.25 32.33 -33.45
C ALA A 163 -24.44 33.79 -33.01
N GLN A 164 -23.34 34.52 -32.74
CA GLN A 164 -23.39 35.94 -32.42
C GLN A 164 -23.88 36.79 -33.60
N ALA A 165 -23.43 36.48 -34.82
CA ALA A 165 -23.86 37.17 -36.03
C ALA A 165 -25.37 37.02 -36.28
N GLN A 166 -25.94 35.85 -35.94
CA GLN A 166 -27.38 35.59 -36.01
C GLN A 166 -28.19 36.16 -34.83
N ARG A 167 -27.57 37.00 -33.97
CA ARG A 167 -28.18 37.59 -32.75
C ARG A 167 -28.71 36.56 -31.75
N ILE A 168 -28.20 35.34 -31.80
CA ILE A 168 -28.45 34.35 -30.75
C ILE A 168 -27.53 34.69 -29.57
N SER A 169 -28.06 34.65 -28.35
CA SER A 169 -27.31 34.94 -27.13
C SER A 169 -26.30 33.84 -26.81
N ALA A 170 -25.21 33.76 -27.58
CA ALA A 170 -24.20 32.70 -27.49
C ALA A 170 -23.67 32.48 -26.06
N GLY A 171 -23.48 33.56 -25.28
CA GLY A 171 -23.09 33.46 -23.87
C GLY A 171 -24.11 32.77 -22.95
N LEU A 172 -25.41 32.94 -23.21
CA LEU A 172 -26.46 32.27 -22.44
C LEU A 172 -26.47 30.76 -22.71
N TRP A 173 -26.31 30.38 -23.98
CA TRP A 173 -26.28 28.96 -24.38
C TRP A 173 -25.00 28.27 -23.93
N ASP A 174 -23.87 28.98 -23.89
CA ASP A 174 -22.64 28.50 -23.24
C ASP A 174 -22.84 28.27 -21.75
N LEU A 175 -23.45 29.24 -21.05
CA LEU A 175 -23.78 29.11 -19.64
C LEU A 175 -24.68 27.89 -19.40
N LEU A 176 -25.73 27.70 -20.21
CA LEU A 176 -26.63 26.54 -20.09
C LEU A 176 -25.93 25.21 -20.40
N LEU A 177 -25.01 25.19 -21.36
CA LEU A 177 -24.22 23.99 -21.66
C LEU A 177 -23.29 23.65 -20.49
N TYR A 178 -22.58 24.64 -19.95
CA TYR A 178 -21.74 24.43 -18.77
C TYR A 178 -22.55 24.04 -17.54
N LEU A 179 -23.75 24.61 -17.37
CA LEU A 179 -24.68 24.26 -16.30
C LEU A 179 -25.08 22.78 -16.37
N THR A 180 -25.50 22.31 -17.53
CA THR A 180 -25.89 20.91 -17.72
C THR A 180 -24.70 19.95 -17.58
N LEU A 181 -23.49 20.35 -18.01
CA LEU A 181 -22.25 19.62 -17.73
C LEU A 181 -21.95 19.53 -16.24
N GLY A 182 -21.96 20.65 -15.51
CA GLY A 182 -21.64 20.68 -14.09
C GLY A 182 -22.65 19.90 -13.24
N VAL A 183 -23.94 20.00 -13.55
CA VAL A 183 -24.99 19.19 -12.90
C VAL A 183 -24.74 17.70 -13.15
N THR A 184 -24.48 17.31 -14.40
CA THR A 184 -24.19 15.91 -14.74
C THR A 184 -22.96 15.39 -13.98
N ILE A 185 -21.88 16.16 -13.96
CA ILE A 185 -20.63 15.81 -13.30
C ILE A 185 -20.83 15.68 -11.79
N ALA A 186 -21.50 16.64 -11.14
CA ALA A 186 -21.74 16.63 -9.70
C ALA A 186 -22.51 15.39 -9.23
N PHE A 187 -23.58 15.00 -9.95
CA PHE A 187 -24.36 13.81 -9.61
C PHE A 187 -23.67 12.49 -10.00
N SER A 188 -22.86 12.48 -11.07
CA SER A 188 -22.20 11.25 -11.54
C SER A 188 -20.94 10.90 -10.74
N ILE A 189 -20.21 11.89 -10.21
CA ILE A 189 -18.96 11.66 -9.45
C ILE A 189 -19.20 10.79 -8.22
N LYS A 190 -20.29 11.01 -7.48
CA LYS A 190 -20.57 10.25 -6.26
C LYS A 190 -20.67 8.74 -6.53
N SER A 191 -21.30 8.37 -7.64
CA SER A 191 -21.61 6.98 -7.96
C SER A 191 -20.49 6.30 -8.78
N ALA A 192 -19.91 7.00 -9.76
CA ALA A 192 -18.92 6.43 -10.69
C ALA A 192 -17.48 6.93 -10.48
N GLY A 193 -17.25 7.95 -9.66
CA GLY A 193 -15.94 8.56 -9.48
C GLY A 193 -15.55 9.52 -10.60
N ILE A 194 -14.51 10.33 -10.33
CA ILE A 194 -14.04 11.38 -11.26
C ILE A 194 -13.47 10.78 -12.54
N LEU A 195 -12.78 9.65 -12.42
CA LEU A 195 -12.07 9.01 -13.52
C LEU A 195 -13.02 8.50 -14.61
N ILE A 196 -14.09 7.78 -14.24
CA ILE A 196 -15.09 7.27 -15.18
C ILE A 196 -15.83 8.41 -15.87
N VAL A 197 -16.27 9.42 -15.10
CA VAL A 197 -17.02 10.57 -15.63
C VAL A 197 -16.20 11.33 -16.67
N PHE A 198 -14.92 11.60 -16.37
CA PHE A 198 -14.02 12.26 -17.31
C PHE A 198 -13.79 11.41 -18.55
N ALA A 199 -13.54 10.11 -18.39
CA ALA A 199 -13.35 9.20 -19.51
C ALA A 199 -14.55 9.16 -20.44
N PHE A 200 -15.78 9.10 -19.91
CA PHE A 200 -16.99 9.10 -20.73
C PHE A 200 -17.32 10.44 -21.39
N LEU A 201 -16.90 11.57 -20.82
CA LEU A 201 -17.02 12.87 -21.50
C LEU A 201 -16.09 13.01 -22.72
N VAL A 202 -15.02 12.22 -22.79
CA VAL A 202 -13.99 12.40 -23.81
C VAL A 202 -13.93 11.21 -24.78
N VAL A 203 -13.64 10.01 -24.25
CA VAL A 203 -13.23 8.87 -25.07
C VAL A 203 -14.33 8.39 -26.03
N PRO A 204 -15.59 8.17 -25.61
CA PRO A 204 -16.65 7.75 -26.53
C PRO A 204 -16.98 8.81 -27.58
N ALA A 205 -16.93 10.09 -27.23
CA ALA A 205 -17.20 11.20 -28.14
C ALA A 205 -16.10 11.35 -29.22
N VAL A 206 -14.83 11.24 -28.83
CA VAL A 206 -13.69 11.19 -29.76
C VAL A 206 -13.79 9.96 -30.66
N THR A 207 -14.07 8.79 -30.09
CA THR A 207 -14.22 7.54 -30.84
C THR A 207 -15.33 7.66 -31.88
N ALA A 208 -16.48 8.22 -31.53
CA ALA A 208 -17.60 8.43 -32.45
C ALA A 208 -17.26 9.42 -33.59
N ARG A 209 -16.51 10.48 -33.27
CA ARG A 209 -16.01 11.47 -34.25
C ARG A 209 -15.03 10.86 -35.26
N LEU A 210 -14.26 9.83 -34.87
CA LEU A 210 -13.38 9.10 -35.80
C LEU A 210 -14.13 8.23 -36.80
N VAL A 211 -15.37 7.82 -36.48
CA VAL A 211 -16.18 6.92 -37.32
C VAL A 211 -17.02 7.67 -38.35
N THR A 212 -17.50 8.87 -38.04
CA THR A 212 -18.42 9.62 -38.91
C THR A 212 -18.37 11.12 -38.68
N ASP A 213 -18.52 11.90 -39.75
CA ASP A 213 -18.66 13.36 -39.69
C ASP A 213 -20.11 13.81 -39.48
N LYS A 214 -21.08 12.91 -39.64
CA LYS A 214 -22.50 13.24 -39.50
C LYS A 214 -22.85 13.36 -38.00
N ILE A 215 -22.98 14.59 -37.52
CA ILE A 215 -23.26 14.92 -36.11
C ILE A 215 -24.34 14.06 -35.45
N LYS A 216 -25.49 13.83 -36.11
CA LYS A 216 -26.57 12.98 -35.56
C LYS A 216 -26.08 11.56 -35.22
N TRP A 217 -25.21 11.00 -36.04
CA TRP A 217 -24.60 9.69 -35.82
C TRP A 217 -23.48 9.73 -34.79
N VAL A 218 -22.75 10.84 -34.67
CA VAL A 218 -21.75 11.02 -33.61
C VAL A 218 -22.39 10.88 -32.22
N PHE A 219 -23.56 11.51 -31.99
CA PHE A 219 -24.28 11.36 -30.72
C PHE A 219 -24.70 9.91 -30.44
N ALA A 220 -25.29 9.24 -31.43
CA ALA A 220 -25.73 7.85 -31.26
C ALA A 220 -24.56 6.89 -31.00
N LEU A 221 -23.46 7.05 -31.74
CA LEU A 221 -22.26 6.23 -31.58
C LEU A 221 -21.53 6.51 -30.26
N ALA A 222 -21.49 7.76 -29.79
CA ALA A 222 -20.86 8.09 -28.51
C ALA A 222 -21.58 7.37 -27.35
N ILE A 223 -22.92 7.41 -27.33
CA ILE A 223 -23.74 6.69 -26.35
C ILE A 223 -23.50 5.17 -26.46
N LEU A 224 -23.46 4.64 -27.68
CA LEU A 224 -23.22 3.22 -27.92
C LEU A 224 -21.85 2.77 -27.40
N PHE A 225 -20.77 3.49 -27.74
CA PHE A 225 -19.41 3.15 -27.29
C PHE A 225 -19.26 3.28 -25.77
N GLY A 226 -19.85 4.30 -25.15
CA GLY A 226 -19.90 4.43 -23.70
C GLY A 226 -20.63 3.24 -23.05
N GLY A 227 -21.80 2.88 -23.58
CA GLY A 227 -22.57 1.73 -23.09
C GLY A 227 -21.83 0.39 -23.24
N LEU A 228 -21.19 0.17 -24.39
CA LEU A 228 -20.35 -1.00 -24.63
C LEU A 228 -19.17 -1.06 -23.66
N ALA A 229 -18.49 0.07 -23.43
CA ALA A 229 -17.40 0.15 -22.47
C ALA A 229 -17.86 -0.19 -21.04
N THR A 230 -19.05 0.26 -20.62
CA THR A 230 -19.62 -0.10 -19.31
C THR A 230 -19.86 -1.60 -19.21
N VAL A 231 -20.57 -2.20 -20.17
CA VAL A 231 -20.98 -3.62 -20.08
C VAL A 231 -19.76 -4.54 -20.18
N LEU A 232 -18.87 -4.30 -21.16
CA LEU A 232 -17.66 -5.08 -21.34
C LEU A 232 -16.66 -4.85 -20.21
N GLY A 233 -16.50 -3.61 -19.74
CA GLY A 233 -15.60 -3.29 -18.64
C GLY A 233 -16.02 -3.92 -17.31
N LEU A 234 -17.32 -3.89 -16.98
CA LEU A 234 -17.84 -4.60 -15.81
C LEU A 234 -17.69 -6.12 -15.96
N TYR A 235 -17.86 -6.67 -17.16
CA TYR A 235 -17.64 -8.10 -17.41
C TYR A 235 -16.18 -8.51 -17.21
N LEU A 236 -15.24 -7.74 -17.77
CA LEU A 236 -13.80 -7.97 -17.63
C LEU A 236 -13.34 -7.79 -16.18
N SER A 237 -13.92 -6.82 -15.46
CA SER A 237 -13.67 -6.61 -14.03
C SER A 237 -13.96 -7.86 -13.20
N VAL A 238 -15.06 -8.58 -13.50
CA VAL A 238 -15.43 -9.81 -12.79
C VAL A 238 -14.51 -10.98 -13.13
N ILE A 239 -14.08 -11.10 -14.39
CA ILE A 239 -13.23 -12.24 -14.81
C ILE A 239 -11.80 -12.11 -14.31
N PHE A 240 -11.26 -10.88 -14.40
CA PHE A 240 -9.86 -10.61 -14.09
C PHE A 240 -9.63 -10.04 -12.70
N ASP A 241 -10.69 -9.96 -11.88
CA ASP A 241 -10.67 -9.38 -10.53
C ASP A 241 -10.07 -7.97 -10.49
N LEU A 242 -10.48 -7.13 -11.44
CA LEU A 242 -9.96 -5.77 -11.62
C LEU A 242 -10.88 -4.73 -10.96
N PRO A 243 -10.34 -3.58 -10.49
CA PRO A 243 -11.15 -2.44 -10.08
C PRO A 243 -12.11 -2.01 -11.19
N SER A 244 -13.41 -2.07 -10.91
CA SER A 244 -14.48 -1.92 -11.91
C SER A 244 -14.42 -0.60 -12.67
N GLY A 245 -14.12 0.51 -12.01
CA GLY A 245 -13.99 1.82 -12.66
C GLY A 245 -12.82 1.89 -13.65
N SER A 246 -11.65 1.40 -13.24
CA SER A 246 -10.46 1.36 -14.09
C SER A 246 -10.66 0.40 -15.28
N ALA A 247 -11.32 -0.73 -15.06
CA ALA A 247 -11.64 -1.69 -16.13
C ALA A 247 -12.57 -1.10 -17.20
N ILE A 248 -13.61 -0.34 -16.79
CA ILE A 248 -14.50 0.38 -17.72
C ILE A 248 -13.71 1.39 -18.56
N VAL A 249 -12.82 2.15 -17.93
CA VAL A 249 -12.04 3.16 -18.64
C VAL A 249 -11.02 2.54 -19.58
N ALA A 250 -10.30 1.51 -19.14
CA ALA A 250 -9.40 0.74 -19.99
C ALA A 250 -10.14 0.15 -21.20
N THR A 251 -11.36 -0.35 -21.00
CA THR A 251 -12.19 -0.87 -22.08
C THR A 251 -12.62 0.23 -23.06
N SER A 252 -13.02 1.41 -22.55
CA SER A 252 -13.36 2.57 -23.39
C SER A 252 -12.18 3.01 -24.26
N VAL A 253 -10.97 3.08 -23.68
CA VAL A 253 -9.73 3.37 -24.41
C VAL A 253 -9.39 2.26 -25.39
N GLY A 254 -9.58 0.99 -25.02
CA GLY A 254 -9.41 -0.15 -25.92
C GLY A 254 -10.30 -0.06 -27.16
N ILE A 255 -11.56 0.35 -26.99
CA ILE A 255 -12.49 0.61 -28.10
C ILE A 255 -11.96 1.74 -28.99
N LEU A 256 -11.48 2.85 -28.42
CA LEU A 256 -10.87 3.95 -29.17
C LEU A 256 -9.67 3.49 -30.00
N VAL A 257 -8.75 2.75 -29.38
CA VAL A 257 -7.54 2.23 -30.04
C VAL A 257 -7.92 1.25 -31.15
N LEU A 258 -8.90 0.37 -30.92
CA LEU A 258 -9.41 -0.56 -31.93
C LEU A 258 -10.00 0.19 -33.13
N VAL A 259 -10.86 1.17 -32.90
CA VAL A 259 -11.48 1.98 -33.97
C VAL A 259 -10.42 2.75 -34.74
N THR A 260 -9.46 3.35 -34.05
CA THR A 260 -8.34 4.07 -34.68
C THR A 260 -7.52 3.13 -35.55
N SER A 261 -7.15 1.96 -35.02
CA SER A 261 -6.39 0.94 -35.76
C SER A 261 -7.15 0.45 -37.00
N LEU A 262 -8.45 0.19 -36.88
CA LEU A 262 -9.31 -0.21 -38.00
C LEU A 262 -9.39 0.88 -39.08
N ASN A 263 -9.36 2.16 -38.68
CA ASN A 263 -9.40 3.26 -39.63
C ASN A 263 -8.06 3.40 -40.36
N THR A 264 -6.94 3.38 -39.64
CA THR A 264 -5.59 3.37 -40.24
C THR A 264 -5.41 2.17 -41.18
N LEU A 265 -5.90 0.99 -40.78
CA LEU A 265 -5.90 -0.21 -41.60
C LEU A 265 -6.70 -0.05 -42.89
N LYS A 266 -7.76 0.76 -42.94
CA LYS A 266 -8.49 1.00 -44.21
C LYS A 266 -7.64 1.79 -45.22
N ASP A 267 -6.80 2.70 -44.73
CA ASP A 267 -6.01 3.62 -45.56
C ASP A 267 -4.68 3.02 -46.07
N LEU A 268 -4.29 1.85 -45.57
CA LEU A 268 -3.07 1.15 -45.99
C LEU A 268 -3.19 0.47 -47.38
N PRO A 269 -2.11 0.43 -48.20
CA PRO A 269 -2.07 -0.33 -49.44
C PRO A 269 -2.24 -1.85 -49.19
N LYS A 270 -2.87 -2.55 -50.14
CA LYS A 270 -3.24 -3.99 -50.00
C LYS A 270 -2.06 -4.91 -49.62
N ALA A 271 -0.84 -4.58 -50.04
CA ALA A 271 0.36 -5.36 -49.71
C ALA A 271 0.73 -5.30 -48.21
N LEU A 272 0.62 -4.13 -47.57
CA LEU A 272 0.93 -3.97 -46.14
C LEU A 272 -0.19 -4.52 -45.23
N LYS A 273 -1.44 -4.51 -45.72
CA LYS A 273 -2.58 -5.15 -45.05
C LYS A 273 -2.36 -6.66 -44.90
N LEU A 274 -1.85 -7.31 -45.94
CA LEU A 274 -1.58 -8.75 -45.93
C LEU A 274 -0.42 -9.10 -44.97
N SER A 275 0.66 -8.30 -44.95
CA SER A 275 1.81 -8.54 -44.09
C SER A 275 1.51 -8.35 -42.61
N LEU A 276 0.70 -7.35 -42.23
CA LEU A 276 0.26 -7.13 -40.85
C LEU A 276 -0.66 -8.25 -40.34
N ILE A 277 -1.56 -8.77 -41.19
CA ILE A 277 -2.42 -9.91 -40.86
C ILE A 277 -1.58 -11.19 -40.70
N LEU A 278 -0.57 -11.40 -41.54
CA LEU A 278 0.37 -12.51 -41.43
C LEU A 278 1.26 -12.42 -40.17
N VAL A 279 1.67 -11.23 -39.75
CA VAL A 279 2.42 -11.02 -38.50
C VAL A 279 1.53 -11.20 -37.26
N ALA A 280 0.28 -10.74 -37.29
CA ALA A 280 -0.65 -10.92 -36.18
C ALA A 280 -1.10 -12.38 -36.00
N ILE A 281 -1.18 -13.15 -37.09
CA ILE A 281 -1.50 -14.59 -37.06
C ILE A 281 -0.24 -15.44 -36.80
N GLY A 282 0.94 -14.96 -37.22
CA GLY A 282 2.23 -15.66 -37.10
C GLY A 282 3.09 -15.27 -35.89
N GLY A 283 2.62 -14.36 -35.02
CA GLY A 283 3.34 -13.81 -33.85
C GLY A 283 3.53 -14.78 -32.68
N GLY A 284 3.83 -16.04 -32.98
CA GLY A 284 4.14 -17.08 -32.03
C GLY A 284 5.01 -18.16 -32.67
N LEU A 285 6.17 -17.79 -33.25
CA LEU A 285 7.30 -18.70 -33.45
C LEU A 285 8.56 -17.93 -33.91
N ASN A 286 9.61 -18.05 -33.10
CA ASN A 286 11.02 -17.73 -33.31
C ASN A 286 11.42 -17.04 -34.62
N VAL A 287 11.98 -15.82 -34.50
CA VAL A 287 12.85 -15.26 -35.53
C VAL A 287 14.29 -15.35 -35.04
N GLN A 288 14.97 -16.36 -35.55
CA GLN A 288 16.43 -16.44 -35.61
C GLN A 288 16.94 -15.27 -36.45
N MET A 289 17.88 -14.49 -35.93
CA MET A 289 18.60 -13.49 -36.70
C MET A 289 19.46 -14.19 -37.76
N ASP A 290 19.36 -13.73 -39.01
CA ASP A 290 20.44 -13.92 -39.96
C ASP A 290 20.79 -12.61 -40.67
N ARG A 291 22.10 -12.38 -40.72
CA ARG A 291 22.77 -11.21 -41.30
C ARG A 291 22.60 -11.21 -42.82
N VAL A 292 22.31 -10.04 -43.40
CA VAL A 292 22.76 -9.72 -44.76
C VAL A 292 23.32 -8.30 -44.78
N ALA A 293 24.57 -8.23 -45.21
CA ALA A 293 25.37 -7.04 -45.41
C ALA A 293 25.07 -6.35 -46.75
N GLY A 294 25.40 -5.07 -46.83
CA GLY A 294 25.89 -4.43 -48.06
C GLY A 294 24.90 -3.49 -48.74
N GLY A 295 25.10 -2.19 -48.58
CA GLY A 295 24.46 -1.14 -49.37
C GLY A 295 24.90 0.25 -48.90
N GLU A 296 25.96 0.77 -49.52
CA GLU A 296 26.55 2.09 -49.27
C GLU A 296 25.54 3.24 -49.49
N LEU A 297 25.55 4.24 -48.61
CA LEU A 297 24.86 5.51 -48.77
C LEU A 297 25.84 6.66 -48.53
N SER A 298 25.89 7.59 -49.49
CA SER A 298 26.67 8.84 -49.47
C SER A 298 26.07 9.86 -48.47
N PRO A 299 26.85 10.85 -48.00
CA PRO A 299 26.48 11.64 -46.83
C PRO A 299 25.54 12.79 -47.19
N GLU A 300 24.27 12.68 -46.82
CA GLU A 300 23.40 13.85 -46.66
C GLU A 300 23.51 14.39 -45.23
N THR A 301 23.67 15.71 -45.17
CA THR A 301 23.89 16.56 -44.01
C THR A 301 22.80 16.40 -42.95
N LEU A 302 23.16 15.84 -41.80
CA LEU A 302 22.36 15.86 -40.58
C LEU A 302 22.35 17.27 -39.98
N GLU A 303 21.16 17.87 -39.89
CA GLU A 303 20.92 18.97 -38.94
C GLU A 303 21.15 18.48 -37.50
N PRO A 304 21.69 19.32 -36.60
CA PRO A 304 21.94 18.91 -35.23
C PRO A 304 20.62 18.59 -34.51
N SER A 305 20.56 17.40 -33.90
CA SER A 305 19.51 17.00 -32.97
C SER A 305 19.28 18.10 -31.92
N PRO A 306 18.02 18.45 -31.57
CA PRO A 306 17.80 19.30 -30.41
C PRO A 306 18.38 18.60 -29.19
N GLY A 307 19.10 19.38 -28.37
CA GLY A 307 19.73 18.90 -27.14
C GLY A 307 18.70 18.29 -26.17
N PRO A 308 19.18 17.53 -25.18
CA PRO A 308 18.30 16.86 -24.23
C PRO A 308 17.36 17.88 -23.57
N PRO A 309 16.08 17.54 -23.37
CA PRO A 309 15.19 18.40 -22.59
C PRO A 309 15.80 18.61 -21.20
N PRO A 310 15.61 19.80 -20.58
CA PRO A 310 16.09 20.05 -19.23
C PRO A 310 15.56 18.96 -18.31
N ALA A 311 16.44 18.43 -17.46
CA ALA A 311 16.12 17.39 -16.50
C ALA A 311 14.79 17.72 -15.81
N LEU A 312 13.79 16.87 -16.02
CA LEU A 312 12.65 16.81 -15.12
C LEU A 312 13.26 16.67 -13.74
N GLN A 313 13.01 17.64 -12.85
CA GLN A 313 13.29 17.46 -11.44
C GLN A 313 12.62 16.15 -11.06
N GLU A 314 13.44 15.14 -10.76
CA GLU A 314 12.97 13.93 -10.12
C GLU A 314 12.10 14.37 -8.94
N PRO A 315 10.89 13.81 -8.77
CA PRO A 315 10.18 14.02 -7.52
C PRO A 315 11.16 13.65 -6.42
N LEU A 316 11.33 14.55 -5.42
CA LEU A 316 12.16 14.30 -4.25
C LEU A 316 11.99 12.84 -3.83
N PRO A 317 13.09 12.09 -3.60
CA PRO A 317 12.99 10.71 -3.17
C PRO A 317 12.00 10.65 -2.01
N GLN A 318 10.90 9.92 -2.24
CA GLN A 318 9.99 9.60 -1.15
C GLN A 318 10.85 8.93 -0.09
N ALA A 319 10.75 9.41 1.15
CA ALA A 319 11.47 8.78 2.25
C ALA A 319 11.19 7.27 2.22
N PRO A 320 12.21 6.41 2.30
CA PRO A 320 11.99 4.99 2.48
C PRO A 320 11.09 4.77 3.69
N ILE A 321 10.24 3.77 3.54
CA ILE A 321 9.20 3.31 4.47
C ILE A 321 9.73 3.46 5.88
N SER A 322 9.24 4.48 6.58
CA SER A 322 9.56 4.61 7.98
C SER A 322 9.07 3.34 8.67
N ARG A 323 9.91 2.66 9.45
CA ARG A 323 9.48 1.83 10.61
C ARG A 323 8.75 2.67 11.67
N GLN A 324 8.36 3.91 11.34
CA GLN A 324 7.30 4.59 12.06
C GLN A 324 6.01 3.85 11.75
N PRO A 325 5.21 3.52 12.77
CA PRO A 325 3.89 3.01 12.52
C PRO A 325 3.15 3.92 11.54
N PRO A 326 2.31 3.35 10.66
CA PRO A 326 1.56 4.14 9.70
C PRO A 326 0.81 5.22 10.47
N PRO A 327 0.72 6.46 9.97
CA PRO A 327 -0.19 7.43 10.57
C PRO A 327 -1.56 6.76 10.67
N PRO A 328 -2.24 6.83 11.83
CA PRO A 328 -3.50 6.12 12.03
C PRO A 328 -4.43 6.42 10.86
N GLN A 329 -4.91 5.38 10.18
CA GLN A 329 -5.90 5.55 9.12
C GLN A 329 -7.14 6.14 9.79
N ARG A 330 -7.41 7.41 9.51
CA ARG A 330 -8.40 8.21 10.24
C ARG A 330 -9.81 7.79 9.83
N THR A 331 -10.31 6.77 10.52
CA THR A 331 -11.73 6.50 10.68
C THR A 331 -12.39 7.65 11.46
N GLY A 332 -13.68 7.94 11.24
CA GLY A 332 -14.34 9.14 11.79
C GLY A 332 -14.27 9.24 13.32
N PHE A 333 -14.45 10.41 13.94
CA PHE A 333 -14.25 10.62 15.41
C PHE A 333 -14.87 9.56 16.34
N LEU A 334 -16.03 8.98 16.00
CA LEU A 334 -16.65 7.89 16.77
C LEU A 334 -16.04 6.50 16.47
N GLN A 335 -15.45 6.33 15.29
CA GLN A 335 -14.74 5.15 14.85
C GLN A 335 -13.22 5.22 15.12
N SER A 336 -12.64 6.41 15.31
CA SER A 336 -11.29 6.60 15.85
C SER A 336 -11.21 6.35 17.35
N LEU A 337 -12.37 6.25 18.02
CA LEU A 337 -12.49 5.75 19.39
C LEU A 337 -12.62 4.22 19.43
N ASN A 338 -12.94 3.57 18.30
CA ASN A 338 -12.89 2.13 18.22
C ASN A 338 -11.45 1.72 17.91
N PRO A 339 -10.84 0.85 18.72
CA PRO A 339 -9.52 0.33 18.39
C PRO A 339 -9.61 -0.43 17.07
N ASP A 340 -8.56 -0.30 16.26
CA ASP A 340 -8.26 -1.29 15.24
C ASP A 340 -8.01 -2.61 15.98
N MET A 341 -8.64 -3.69 15.52
CA MET A 341 -8.54 -5.01 16.15
C MET A 341 -7.92 -6.01 15.18
N ARG A 342 -6.91 -6.74 15.66
CA ARG A 342 -6.23 -7.84 14.98
C ARG A 342 -6.47 -9.09 15.80
N VAL A 343 -6.88 -10.17 15.15
CA VAL A 343 -6.85 -11.51 15.72
C VAL A 343 -5.87 -12.32 14.92
N GLU A 344 -4.85 -12.82 15.59
CA GLU A 344 -3.87 -13.72 15.02
C GLU A 344 -4.08 -15.12 15.55
N VAL A 345 -3.92 -16.11 14.68
CA VAL A 345 -3.94 -17.51 15.06
C VAL A 345 -2.73 -18.20 14.45
N ASN A 346 -1.90 -18.80 15.30
CA ASN A 346 -0.67 -19.47 14.92
C ASN A 346 -0.74 -20.96 15.32
N PHE A 347 -0.76 -21.85 14.33
CA PHE A 347 -0.67 -23.29 14.54
C PHE A 347 0.74 -23.76 14.25
N ILE A 348 1.32 -24.52 15.17
CA ILE A 348 2.64 -25.11 15.01
C ILE A 348 2.55 -26.59 15.34
N GLY A 349 3.17 -27.42 14.51
CA GLY A 349 3.53 -28.77 14.89
C GLY A 349 4.98 -29.05 14.60
N ASN A 350 5.61 -29.85 15.47
CA ASN A 350 6.96 -30.30 15.26
C ASN A 350 7.03 -31.84 15.23
N LYS A 351 8.13 -32.36 14.69
CA LYS A 351 8.52 -33.75 14.82
C LYS A 351 10.02 -33.82 15.02
N THR A 352 10.45 -34.41 16.13
CA THR A 352 11.87 -34.62 16.46
C THR A 352 12.24 -36.05 16.10
N PHE A 353 13.27 -36.22 15.26
CA PHE A 353 13.71 -37.53 14.75
C PHE A 353 14.84 -38.14 15.57
N GLN A 354 15.67 -37.30 16.19
CA GLN A 354 16.83 -37.67 16.99
C GLN A 354 17.05 -36.60 18.06
N GLY A 355 17.51 -37.01 19.26
CA GLY A 355 17.75 -36.12 20.40
C GLY A 355 16.50 -35.68 21.17
N GLU A 356 16.72 -34.97 22.27
CA GLU A 356 15.73 -34.20 23.02
C GLU A 356 15.80 -32.74 22.56
N GLY A 357 14.66 -32.13 22.24
CA GLY A 357 14.62 -30.71 21.84
C GLY A 357 15.13 -29.79 22.95
N SER A 358 15.47 -28.53 22.64
CA SER A 358 15.96 -27.54 23.64
C SER A 358 14.82 -26.62 24.04
N GLY A 359 14.69 -26.35 25.33
CA GLY A 359 13.69 -25.43 25.88
C GLY A 359 12.39 -26.11 26.28
N GLU A 360 11.63 -25.50 27.18
CA GLU A 360 10.31 -25.97 27.59
C GLU A 360 9.34 -25.94 26.40
N GLU A 361 9.52 -25.00 25.45
CA GLU A 361 8.80 -24.97 24.17
C GLU A 361 8.97 -26.27 23.35
N ALA A 362 10.18 -26.85 23.32
CA ALA A 362 10.45 -28.05 22.54
C ALA A 362 9.90 -29.33 23.20
N GLU A 363 9.78 -29.35 24.53
CA GLU A 363 9.10 -30.43 25.27
C GLU A 363 7.58 -30.36 25.12
N THR A 364 6.98 -29.17 25.26
CA THR A 364 5.53 -28.98 25.17
C THR A 364 5.00 -29.22 23.76
N LEU A 365 5.74 -28.81 22.72
CA LEU A 365 5.37 -29.02 21.32
C LEU A 365 5.83 -30.37 20.74
N ARG A 366 6.64 -31.17 21.45
CA ARG A 366 7.29 -32.39 20.94
C ARG A 366 6.29 -33.36 20.30
N ASN A 367 6.49 -33.63 19.02
CA ASN A 367 5.73 -34.61 18.24
C ASN A 367 4.21 -34.38 18.25
N ARG A 368 3.75 -33.14 18.45
CA ARG A 368 2.34 -32.76 18.40
C ARG A 368 2.08 -31.63 17.41
N PHE A 369 0.84 -31.54 16.96
CA PHE A 369 0.32 -30.36 16.26
C PHE A 369 -0.60 -29.64 17.24
N SER A 370 -0.29 -28.40 17.57
CA SER A 370 -1.07 -27.61 18.51
C SER A 370 -1.31 -26.20 18.01
N LEU A 371 -2.38 -25.61 18.52
CA LEU A 371 -2.56 -24.17 18.49
C LEU A 371 -1.52 -23.58 19.42
N LYS A 372 -0.48 -22.93 18.87
CA LYS A 372 0.58 -22.32 19.69
C LYS A 372 0.02 -21.08 20.38
N GLU A 373 -0.64 -20.23 19.61
CA GLU A 373 -1.03 -18.91 20.09
C GLU A 373 -2.28 -18.40 19.38
N VAL A 374 -3.12 -17.73 20.16
CA VAL A 374 -4.14 -16.81 19.65
C VAL A 374 -3.89 -15.45 20.27
N GLU A 375 -3.62 -14.46 19.45
CA GLU A 375 -3.34 -13.10 19.89
C GLU A 375 -4.49 -12.17 19.50
N LEU A 376 -4.90 -11.32 20.43
CA LEU A 376 -5.82 -10.21 20.21
C LEU A 376 -5.07 -8.89 20.38
N GLY A 377 -4.79 -8.23 19.26
CA GLY A 377 -4.22 -6.89 19.22
C GLY A 377 -5.28 -5.81 19.15
N LEU A 378 -5.17 -4.80 20.01
CA LEU A 378 -6.00 -3.60 20.04
C LEU A 378 -5.10 -2.37 19.89
N GLN A 379 -5.31 -1.60 18.83
CA GLN A 379 -4.53 -0.40 18.56
C GLN A 379 -5.45 0.81 18.38
N ALA A 380 -5.19 1.91 19.09
CA ALA A 380 -6.00 3.12 18.95
C ALA A 380 -5.17 4.40 19.14
N ALA A 381 -5.53 5.46 18.42
CA ALA A 381 -5.06 6.79 18.77
C ALA A 381 -5.71 7.21 20.10
N VAL A 382 -4.90 7.55 21.10
CA VAL A 382 -5.38 8.12 22.37
C VAL A 382 -5.73 9.60 22.13
N ASP A 383 -4.84 10.31 21.44
CA ASP A 383 -5.04 11.68 21.00
C ASP A 383 -4.19 11.95 19.73
N PRO A 384 -4.21 13.17 19.13
CA PRO A 384 -3.42 13.46 17.93
C PRO A 384 -1.88 13.32 18.05
N TYR A 385 -1.37 13.15 19.26
CA TYR A 385 0.04 13.08 19.63
C TYR A 385 0.40 11.77 20.33
N ALA A 386 -0.56 10.90 20.66
CA ALA A 386 -0.34 9.66 21.39
C ALA A 386 -1.18 8.50 20.83
N ARG A 387 -0.60 7.30 20.84
CA ARG A 387 -1.25 6.04 20.44
C ARG A 387 -1.06 5.00 21.52
N ALA A 388 -2.07 4.18 21.78
CA ALA A 388 -1.97 3.02 22.66
C ALA A 388 -2.08 1.74 21.84
N ASP A 389 -1.27 0.76 22.24
CA ASP A 389 -1.18 -0.56 21.65
C ASP A 389 -1.27 -1.57 22.80
N VAL A 390 -2.17 -2.56 22.70
CA VAL A 390 -2.41 -3.58 23.73
C VAL A 390 -2.59 -4.94 23.05
N PHE A 391 -1.84 -5.94 23.49
CA PHE A 391 -1.83 -7.29 22.94
C PHE A 391 -2.08 -8.30 24.06
N PHE A 392 -3.07 -9.16 23.83
CA PHE A 392 -3.38 -10.28 24.71
C PHE A 392 -3.07 -11.57 23.95
N SER A 393 -2.27 -12.45 24.53
CA SER A 393 -2.03 -13.77 24.00
C SER A 393 -2.75 -14.82 24.84
N GLY A 394 -3.17 -15.89 24.17
CA GLY A 394 -3.74 -17.07 24.78
C GLY A 394 -3.03 -18.30 24.25
N GLU A 395 -2.41 -19.04 25.16
CA GLU A 395 -1.75 -20.32 24.87
C GLU A 395 -2.62 -21.48 25.32
N ASP A 396 -2.57 -22.59 24.57
CA ASP A 396 -3.32 -23.82 24.82
C ASP A 396 -4.81 -23.61 25.15
N LEU A 397 -5.47 -22.69 24.43
CA LEU A 397 -6.87 -22.30 24.63
C LEU A 397 -7.91 -23.43 24.47
N LEU A 398 -7.47 -24.63 24.09
CA LEU A 398 -8.30 -25.83 23.94
C LEU A 398 -8.00 -26.90 25.02
N GLY A 399 -7.02 -26.67 25.89
CA GLY A 399 -6.64 -27.51 27.02
C GLY A 399 -7.36 -27.16 28.33
N GLU A 400 -7.13 -27.95 29.39
CA GLU A 400 -7.75 -27.75 30.72
C GLU A 400 -7.18 -26.52 31.48
N GLU A 401 -5.99 -26.04 31.10
CA GLU A 401 -5.28 -24.91 31.71
C GLU A 401 -5.17 -23.68 30.79
N SER A 402 -6.20 -23.41 29.97
CA SER A 402 -6.25 -22.21 29.13
C SER A 402 -6.06 -20.92 29.95
N GLN A 403 -4.94 -20.24 29.75
CA GLN A 403 -4.66 -18.93 30.36
C GLN A 403 -4.57 -17.85 29.28
N VAL A 404 -5.21 -16.71 29.54
CA VAL A 404 -5.06 -15.49 28.72
C VAL A 404 -4.21 -14.52 29.52
N SER A 405 -3.09 -14.09 28.95
CA SER A 405 -2.14 -13.20 29.59
C SER A 405 -2.02 -11.87 28.84
N LEU A 406 -1.48 -10.86 29.53
CA LEU A 406 -1.10 -9.60 28.88
C LEU A 406 0.35 -9.72 28.43
N GLU A 407 0.53 -9.84 27.12
CA GLU A 407 1.84 -9.96 26.51
C GLU A 407 2.52 -8.58 26.46
N GLU A 408 1.87 -7.62 25.80
CA GLU A 408 2.37 -6.26 25.65
C GLU A 408 1.27 -5.21 25.84
N ALA A 409 1.62 -4.07 26.44
CA ALA A 409 0.77 -2.89 26.52
C ALA A 409 1.62 -1.63 26.67
N TRP A 410 1.54 -0.74 25.70
CA TRP A 410 2.30 0.50 25.74
C TRP A 410 1.58 1.70 25.13
N LEU A 411 2.06 2.88 25.52
CA LEU A 411 1.69 4.17 24.98
C LEU A 411 2.87 4.72 24.16
N THR A 412 2.62 5.08 22.91
CA THR A 412 3.57 5.76 22.04
C THR A 412 3.24 7.25 21.96
N LEU A 413 4.15 8.10 22.45
CA LEU A 413 4.13 9.54 22.25
C LEU A 413 4.81 9.88 20.92
N LEU A 414 4.02 10.35 19.96
CA LEU A 414 4.41 10.55 18.56
C LEU A 414 5.18 11.85 18.31
N ARG A 415 5.06 12.83 19.23
CA ARG A 415 5.72 14.13 19.10
C ARG A 415 6.21 14.64 20.44
N LEU A 416 7.49 14.43 20.70
CA LEU A 416 8.22 15.09 21.78
C LEU A 416 9.12 16.21 21.23
N PRO A 417 9.63 17.11 22.09
CA PRO A 417 10.68 18.04 21.71
C PRO A 417 11.85 17.33 21.01
N LEU A 418 12.62 18.06 20.21
CA LEU A 418 13.74 17.51 19.41
C LEU A 418 13.34 16.48 18.34
N ARG A 419 12.07 16.45 17.93
CA ARG A 419 11.52 15.45 16.98
C ARG A 419 11.65 14.01 17.50
N ALA A 420 11.67 13.85 18.82
CA ALA A 420 11.74 12.56 19.46
C ALA A 420 10.35 11.90 19.54
N GLN A 421 10.37 10.58 19.70
CA GLN A 421 9.19 9.79 20.11
C GLN A 421 9.54 9.02 21.37
N ALA A 422 8.54 8.61 22.15
CA ALA A 422 8.76 7.74 23.29
C ALA A 422 7.70 6.65 23.39
N ARG A 423 8.11 5.44 23.75
CA ARG A 423 7.27 4.29 24.05
C ARG A 423 7.34 4.04 25.57
N LEU A 424 6.19 3.93 26.24
CA LEU A 424 6.09 3.74 27.68
C LEU A 424 5.13 2.57 27.98
N GLY A 425 5.56 1.58 28.75
CA GLY A 425 4.72 0.42 29.11
C GLY A 425 5.49 -0.88 29.16
N LYS A 426 4.78 -1.99 29.00
CA LYS A 426 5.34 -3.35 28.86
C LYS A 426 5.40 -3.71 27.38
N PHE A 427 6.57 -4.02 26.85
CA PHE A 427 6.77 -4.35 25.44
C PHE A 427 8.07 -5.12 25.26
N ARG A 428 8.22 -5.82 24.14
CA ARG A 428 9.48 -6.46 23.75
C ARG A 428 10.60 -5.43 23.68
N SER A 429 11.68 -5.69 24.38
CA SER A 429 12.87 -4.84 24.42
C SER A 429 13.40 -4.59 23.01
N LEU A 430 13.89 -3.38 22.76
CA LEU A 430 14.47 -3.00 21.47
C LEU A 430 15.93 -3.51 21.32
N PHE A 431 16.39 -4.37 22.21
CA PHE A 431 17.71 -5.00 22.16
C PHE A 431 17.70 -6.19 21.18
N GLY A 432 18.47 -6.06 20.10
CA GLY A 432 18.43 -6.99 18.96
C GLY A 432 17.32 -6.63 17.95
N GLU A 433 17.56 -6.94 16.68
CA GLU A 433 16.65 -6.63 15.57
C GLU A 433 15.41 -7.52 15.58
N ILE A 434 15.58 -8.81 15.86
CA ILE A 434 14.46 -9.76 15.83
C ILE A 434 13.62 -9.74 17.12
N ASN A 435 14.17 -9.29 18.26
CA ASN A 435 13.46 -9.32 19.54
C ASN A 435 12.25 -8.36 19.61
N ASP A 436 12.30 -7.18 18.97
CA ASP A 436 11.15 -6.24 18.91
C ASP A 436 10.03 -6.74 17.96
N ARG A 437 10.23 -7.87 17.26
CA ARG A 437 9.24 -8.43 16.34
C ARG A 437 8.38 -9.47 17.05
N ASP A 438 7.12 -9.53 16.63
CA ASP A 438 6.18 -10.57 17.02
C ASP A 438 6.69 -11.94 16.51
N PRO A 439 6.78 -12.98 17.36
CA PRO A 439 7.29 -14.30 16.97
C PRO A 439 6.57 -14.93 15.78
N ALA A 440 5.27 -14.64 15.63
CA ALA A 440 4.50 -15.15 14.51
C ALA A 440 4.78 -14.38 13.20
N GLU A 441 5.42 -13.21 13.27
CA GLU A 441 5.95 -12.43 12.13
C GLU A 441 7.37 -12.85 11.72
N PHE A 442 8.05 -13.69 12.49
CA PHE A 442 9.40 -14.15 12.14
C PHE A 442 9.45 -14.85 10.78
N PRO A 443 10.58 -14.76 10.05
CA PRO A 443 10.77 -15.46 8.80
C PRO A 443 11.04 -16.98 8.97
N PHE A 444 11.11 -17.45 10.21
CA PHE A 444 11.30 -18.84 10.65
C PHE A 444 10.32 -19.20 11.78
N VAL A 445 10.20 -20.47 12.14
CA VAL A 445 9.18 -20.98 13.07
C VAL A 445 9.56 -20.79 14.54
N ASP A 446 10.84 -20.94 14.87
CA ASP A 446 11.39 -20.91 16.25
C ASP A 446 12.33 -19.71 16.45
N ARG A 447 12.53 -19.27 17.69
CA ARG A 447 13.50 -18.20 18.01
C ARG A 447 14.95 -18.63 17.73
N PRO A 448 15.86 -17.69 17.38
CA PRO A 448 17.29 -17.97 17.31
C PRO A 448 17.83 -18.44 18.67
N LEU A 449 18.78 -19.39 18.66
CA LEU A 449 19.33 -20.00 19.88
C LEU A 449 19.93 -18.98 20.85
N VAL A 450 20.57 -17.92 20.32
CA VAL A 450 21.13 -16.86 21.16
C VAL A 450 20.07 -16.12 21.97
N LEU A 451 18.88 -15.87 21.39
CA LEU A 451 17.81 -15.21 22.13
C LEU A 451 17.22 -16.12 23.20
N VAL A 452 16.99 -17.39 22.87
CA VAL A 452 16.49 -18.38 23.82
C VAL A 452 17.46 -18.53 25.00
N ASN A 453 18.75 -18.71 24.72
CA ASN A 453 19.73 -18.93 25.77
C ASN A 453 19.98 -17.69 26.63
N TYR A 454 19.88 -16.48 26.08
CA TYR A 454 20.25 -15.26 26.81
C TYR A 454 19.04 -14.64 27.51
N PHE A 455 17.83 -14.80 26.99
CA PHE A 455 16.63 -14.14 27.48
C PHE A 455 15.47 -15.07 27.83
N GLY A 456 15.57 -16.37 27.51
CA GLY A 456 14.51 -17.35 27.73
C GLY A 456 13.60 -17.56 26.52
N ASP A 457 12.61 -18.45 26.68
CA ASP A 457 11.76 -18.92 25.59
C ASP A 457 10.86 -17.80 25.03
N GLU A 458 10.46 -16.84 25.85
CA GLU A 458 9.64 -15.69 25.44
C GLU A 458 10.44 -14.55 24.79
N GLY A 459 11.75 -14.49 25.01
CA GLY A 459 12.62 -13.37 24.65
C GLY A 459 12.66 -12.27 25.72
N ASP A 460 13.22 -11.10 25.38
CA ASP A 460 13.35 -10.00 26.33
C ASP A 460 12.09 -9.12 26.31
N ILE A 461 11.20 -9.28 27.29
CA ILE A 461 9.99 -8.47 27.48
C ILE A 461 10.19 -7.58 28.70
N GLU A 462 10.17 -6.27 28.50
CA GLU A 462 10.50 -5.33 29.56
C GLU A 462 9.38 -4.34 29.84
N THR A 463 9.29 -3.89 31.09
CA THR A 463 8.48 -2.73 31.45
C THR A 463 9.37 -1.52 31.60
N GLY A 464 9.11 -0.47 30.83
CA GLY A 464 9.93 0.73 30.91
C GLY A 464 9.55 1.84 29.95
N VAL A 465 10.54 2.69 29.67
CA VAL A 465 10.43 3.83 28.78
C VAL A 465 11.60 3.84 27.83
N VAL A 466 11.33 3.93 26.53
CA VAL A 466 12.36 4.11 25.50
C VAL A 466 12.02 5.30 24.62
N SER A 467 13.00 6.11 24.27
CA SER A 467 12.84 7.25 23.39
C SER A 467 13.79 7.16 22.21
N ASN A 468 13.31 7.55 21.02
CA ASN A 468 14.10 7.60 19.81
C ASN A 468 14.38 9.05 19.37
N PHE A 469 15.53 9.25 18.75
CA PHE A 469 16.00 10.52 18.23
C PHE A 469 16.53 10.34 16.82
N VAL A 470 16.05 11.16 15.89
CA VAL A 470 16.64 11.26 14.55
C VAL A 470 17.80 12.23 14.61
N ILE A 471 19.01 11.76 14.30
CA ILE A 471 20.22 12.59 14.28
C ILE A 471 20.35 13.24 12.89
N PRO A 472 20.14 14.57 12.78
CA PRO A 472 20.24 15.25 11.50
C PRO A 472 21.70 15.22 11.03
N ASN A 473 21.92 14.80 9.80
CA ASN A 473 23.24 14.83 9.18
C ASN A 473 23.12 15.33 7.72
N PRO A 474 24.22 15.85 7.14
CA PRO A 474 24.21 16.42 5.79
C PRO A 474 24.31 15.35 4.69
N TRP A 475 24.42 14.08 5.06
CA TRP A 475 24.50 12.95 4.13
C TRP A 475 23.10 12.37 3.94
N GLU A 476 22.82 11.74 2.79
CA GLU A 476 21.56 11.01 2.56
C GLU A 476 21.59 9.68 3.34
N THR A 477 21.73 9.79 4.66
CA THR A 477 21.93 8.67 5.57
C THR A 477 21.04 8.91 6.78
N HIS A 478 20.25 7.92 7.16
CA HIS A 478 19.38 8.02 8.31
C HIS A 478 20.15 7.52 9.52
N MET A 479 20.25 8.36 10.55
CA MET A 479 20.91 8.01 11.81
C MET A 479 19.90 8.11 12.93
N LEU A 480 19.76 7.05 13.70
CA LEU A 480 18.76 6.93 14.75
C LEU A 480 19.45 6.52 16.05
N LEU A 481 19.03 7.12 17.16
CA LEU A 481 19.50 6.81 18.50
C LEU A 481 18.31 6.51 19.39
N TRP A 482 18.32 5.37 20.07
CA TRP A 482 17.36 4.99 21.09
C TRP A 482 18.04 5.00 22.45
N LEU A 483 17.33 5.52 23.44
CA LEU A 483 17.75 5.50 24.83
C LEU A 483 16.58 5.02 25.67
N GLY A 484 16.81 4.01 26.50
CA GLY A 484 15.76 3.37 27.29
C GLY A 484 16.19 3.09 28.72
N ILE A 485 15.18 3.03 29.59
CA ILE A 485 15.28 2.55 30.96
C ILE A 485 14.19 1.50 31.12
N TYR A 486 14.59 0.30 31.49
CA TYR A 486 13.74 -0.85 31.73
C TYR A 486 13.80 -1.24 33.21
N ASN A 487 12.86 -2.06 33.67
CA ASN A 487 12.91 -2.60 35.02
C ASN A 487 14.04 -3.63 35.19
N GLY A 488 14.37 -4.38 34.13
CA GLY A 488 15.29 -5.51 34.22
C GLY A 488 14.54 -6.75 34.73
N ASP A 489 13.36 -7.03 34.19
CA ASP A 489 12.47 -8.13 34.59
C ASP A 489 12.55 -9.26 33.55
N ASN A 490 13.69 -9.96 33.47
CA ASN A 490 13.90 -11.07 32.53
C ASN A 490 14.35 -12.36 33.25
N GLU A 491 13.73 -13.49 32.95
CA GLU A 491 13.96 -14.77 33.66
C GLU A 491 15.40 -15.31 33.58
N VAL A 492 16.18 -14.93 32.56
CA VAL A 492 17.58 -15.38 32.40
C VAL A 492 18.59 -14.25 32.62
N ALA A 493 18.47 -13.16 31.88
CA ALA A 493 19.46 -12.08 31.81
C ALA A 493 19.47 -11.16 33.02
N PHE A 494 18.29 -10.81 33.57
CA PHE A 494 18.13 -9.69 34.50
C PHE A 494 17.12 -9.96 35.63
N HIS A 495 17.52 -9.76 36.87
CA HIS A 495 16.63 -9.81 38.06
C HIS A 495 16.50 -8.41 38.70
N GLY A 496 16.65 -7.37 37.89
CA GLY A 496 16.67 -5.97 38.29
C GLY A 496 15.39 -5.49 38.95
N GLY A 497 14.21 -5.94 38.52
CA GLY A 497 12.97 -5.49 39.15
C GLY A 497 12.72 -6.08 40.54
N GLU A 498 13.20 -7.31 40.83
CA GLU A 498 13.25 -7.84 42.19
C GLU A 498 14.19 -7.00 43.07
N ALA A 499 15.36 -6.66 42.53
CA ALA A 499 16.35 -5.79 43.18
C ALA A 499 15.93 -4.30 43.25
N ARG A 500 14.83 -3.91 42.58
CA ARG A 500 14.40 -2.52 42.35
C ARG A 500 15.49 -1.64 41.73
N LYS A 501 16.29 -2.20 40.83
CA LYS A 501 17.36 -1.51 40.11
C LYS A 501 17.11 -1.64 38.60
N PRO A 502 16.94 -0.52 37.88
CA PRO A 502 16.59 -0.56 36.47
C PRO A 502 17.74 -1.08 35.60
N ALA A 503 17.38 -1.63 34.44
CA ALA A 503 18.29 -1.84 33.33
C ALA A 503 18.34 -0.62 32.42
N TYR A 504 19.50 -0.36 31.82
CA TYR A 504 19.72 0.75 30.89
C TYR A 504 19.98 0.22 29.49
N PHE A 505 19.31 0.82 28.51
CA PHE A 505 19.37 0.41 27.12
C PHE A 505 19.78 1.58 26.24
N SER A 506 20.62 1.30 25.24
CA SER A 506 20.90 2.22 24.15
C SER A 506 21.05 1.47 22.84
N ARG A 507 20.61 2.07 21.74
CA ARG A 507 20.78 1.53 20.40
C ARG A 507 21.08 2.65 19.43
N PHE A 508 21.95 2.39 18.47
CA PHE A 508 22.31 3.33 17.42
C PHE A 508 22.27 2.61 16.08
N GLU A 509 21.58 3.20 15.11
CA GLU A 509 21.43 2.65 13.77
C GLU A 509 21.78 3.66 12.71
N VAL A 510 22.30 3.13 11.62
CA VAL A 510 22.60 3.84 10.40
C VAL A 510 21.97 3.08 9.24
N PHE A 511 21.02 3.73 8.57
CA PHE A 511 20.37 3.21 7.38
C PHE A 511 20.73 4.05 6.15
N ARG A 512 20.98 3.38 5.03
CA ARG A 512 21.26 4.01 3.74
C ARG A 512 20.75 3.17 2.58
N GLU A 513 20.16 3.83 1.59
CA GLU A 513 19.94 3.22 0.28
C GLU A 513 21.24 3.23 -0.52
N LEU A 514 21.73 2.05 -0.91
CA LEU A 514 22.92 1.90 -1.76
C LEU A 514 22.58 2.12 -3.25
N GLY A 515 21.29 2.13 -3.59
CA GLY A 515 20.74 2.39 -4.92
C GLY A 515 19.20 2.31 -4.88
N PRO A 516 18.52 2.46 -6.03
CA PRO A 516 17.04 2.53 -6.10
C PRO A 516 16.31 1.23 -5.72
N ALA A 517 17.05 0.21 -5.31
CA ALA A 517 16.57 -1.16 -5.13
C ALA A 517 17.25 -1.87 -3.95
N THR A 518 18.18 -1.22 -3.23
CA THR A 518 18.97 -1.86 -2.17
C THR A 518 19.00 -0.97 -0.93
N GLY A 519 18.40 -1.45 0.15
CA GLY A 519 18.54 -0.90 1.49
C GLY A 519 19.67 -1.59 2.24
N PHE A 520 20.42 -0.81 3.02
CA PHE A 520 21.47 -1.32 3.90
C PHE A 520 21.36 -0.64 5.27
N GLU A 521 21.31 -1.45 6.33
CA GLU A 521 21.29 -1.01 7.71
C GLU A 521 22.44 -1.64 8.48
N VAL A 522 23.03 -0.85 9.36
CA VAL A 522 23.95 -1.33 10.38
C VAL A 522 23.58 -0.69 11.71
N GLY A 523 23.61 -1.48 12.77
CA GLY A 523 23.36 -0.94 14.10
C GLY A 523 24.14 -1.65 15.19
N THR A 524 24.08 -1.04 16.36
CA THR A 524 24.64 -1.58 17.60
C THR A 524 23.72 -1.22 18.75
N ALA A 525 23.60 -2.12 19.72
CA ALA A 525 22.86 -1.90 20.93
C ALA A 525 23.65 -2.36 22.16
N VAL A 526 23.37 -1.74 23.30
CA VAL A 526 23.93 -2.13 24.59
C VAL A 526 22.80 -2.13 25.61
N ILE A 527 22.71 -3.20 26.39
CA ILE A 527 21.82 -3.31 27.55
C ILE A 527 22.62 -3.73 28.78
N THR A 528 22.39 -3.09 29.92
CA THR A 528 23.08 -3.43 31.18
C THR A 528 22.11 -3.34 32.35
N GLY A 529 22.11 -4.37 33.19
CA GLY A 529 21.16 -4.52 34.29
C GLY A 529 21.70 -5.45 35.37
N PHE A 530 21.04 -5.48 36.53
CA PHE A 530 21.37 -6.43 37.60
C PHE A 530 20.77 -7.80 37.29
N ASN A 531 21.49 -8.86 37.63
CA ASN A 531 21.12 -10.23 37.27
C ASN A 531 20.85 -11.14 38.49
N ASP A 532 20.87 -10.57 39.68
CA ASP A 532 20.58 -11.19 40.96
C ASP A 532 19.59 -10.34 41.79
N PRO A 533 18.74 -10.96 42.65
CA PRO A 533 17.79 -10.23 43.49
C PRO A 533 18.44 -9.33 44.54
N GLU A 534 19.65 -9.66 45.02
CA GLU A 534 20.42 -8.86 45.96
C GLU A 534 21.03 -7.60 45.30
N GLY A 535 21.13 -7.62 43.96
CA GLY A 535 21.70 -6.57 43.13
C GLY A 535 23.21 -6.38 43.36
N GLU A 536 23.94 -7.47 43.55
CA GLU A 536 25.40 -7.52 43.64
C GLU A 536 26.05 -7.68 42.27
N PHE A 537 25.41 -8.38 41.34
CA PHE A 537 25.96 -8.82 40.07
C PHE A 537 25.21 -8.19 38.89
N ARG A 538 25.95 -7.95 37.80
CA ARG A 538 25.41 -7.36 36.58
C ARG A 538 25.61 -8.25 35.36
N THR A 539 24.67 -8.13 34.44
CA THR A 539 24.82 -8.58 33.06
C THR A 539 24.93 -7.35 32.17
N THR A 540 25.92 -7.33 31.29
CA THR A 540 26.04 -6.34 30.21
C THR A 540 26.08 -7.08 28.89
N MET A 541 25.20 -6.72 27.96
CA MET A 541 25.17 -7.30 26.63
C MET A 541 25.34 -6.22 25.56
N GLU A 542 26.13 -6.54 24.55
CA GLU A 542 26.32 -5.73 23.36
C GLU A 542 25.80 -6.52 22.15
N ASN A 543 25.13 -5.83 21.24
CA ASN A 543 24.63 -6.38 19.99
C ASN A 543 25.18 -5.56 18.82
N PHE A 544 25.52 -6.26 17.74
CA PHE A 544 25.87 -5.68 16.46
C PHE A 544 25.04 -6.36 15.38
N HIS A 545 24.34 -5.56 14.57
CA HIS A 545 23.50 -6.09 13.50
C HIS A 545 23.79 -5.45 12.15
N VAL A 546 23.58 -6.23 11.10
CA VAL A 546 23.62 -5.80 9.71
C VAL A 546 22.42 -6.36 8.99
N GLU A 547 21.74 -5.51 8.23
CA GLU A 547 20.61 -5.88 7.39
C GLU A 547 20.82 -5.37 5.97
N LEU A 548 20.51 -6.24 5.00
CA LEU A 548 20.55 -5.95 3.58
C LEU A 548 19.22 -6.37 2.97
N GLU A 549 18.51 -5.42 2.39
CA GLU A 549 17.27 -5.64 1.66
C GLU A 549 17.51 -5.30 0.19
N TRP A 550 17.13 -6.20 -0.71
CA TRP A 550 17.16 -5.95 -2.15
C TRP A 550 15.82 -6.28 -2.78
N LYS A 551 15.25 -5.35 -3.53
CA LYS A 551 14.04 -5.56 -4.35
C LYS A 551 14.35 -5.38 -5.81
N HIS A 552 13.89 -6.28 -6.66
CA HIS A 552 14.14 -6.15 -8.10
C HIS A 552 13.46 -4.87 -8.67
N PRO A 553 14.17 -3.96 -9.36
CA PRO A 553 13.66 -2.63 -9.74
C PRO A 553 12.35 -2.63 -10.56
N VAL A 554 12.10 -3.70 -11.32
CA VAL A 554 10.93 -3.84 -12.20
C VAL A 554 9.96 -4.93 -11.72
N PHE A 555 10.44 -5.86 -10.90
CA PHE A 555 9.71 -7.08 -10.53
C PHE A 555 9.77 -7.28 -9.01
N SER A 556 9.70 -6.17 -8.27
CA SER A 556 9.81 -6.16 -6.80
C SER A 556 8.77 -7.06 -6.14
N GLU A 557 7.58 -7.21 -6.73
CA GLU A 557 6.54 -8.14 -6.26
C GLU A 557 6.89 -9.64 -6.43
N TYR A 558 7.96 -9.97 -7.17
CA TYR A 558 8.31 -11.35 -7.52
C TYR A 558 9.70 -11.77 -7.06
N LYS A 559 10.59 -10.81 -6.82
CA LYS A 559 12.00 -11.03 -6.53
C LYS A 559 12.50 -10.00 -5.54
N SER A 560 12.78 -10.50 -4.34
CA SER A 560 13.50 -9.81 -3.28
C SER A 560 14.53 -10.75 -2.66
N PHE A 561 15.49 -10.15 -1.97
CA PHE A 561 16.47 -10.83 -1.15
C PHE A 561 16.66 -10.05 0.14
N ASP A 562 16.50 -10.74 1.26
CA ASP A 562 16.64 -10.18 2.59
C ASP A 562 17.74 -10.95 3.32
N TRP A 563 18.67 -10.25 3.95
CA TRP A 563 19.72 -10.84 4.77
C TRP A 563 19.88 -10.06 6.05
N VAL A 564 19.88 -10.78 7.18
CA VAL A 564 20.10 -10.25 8.52
C VAL A 564 21.21 -11.04 9.18
N GLY A 565 22.11 -10.37 9.86
CA GLY A 565 23.10 -10.98 10.75
C GLY A 565 23.19 -10.20 12.05
N GLU A 566 23.13 -10.91 13.17
CA GLU A 566 23.27 -10.35 14.52
C GLU A 566 24.34 -11.11 15.31
N ILE A 567 25.14 -10.36 16.07
CA ILE A 567 26.15 -10.88 17.00
C ILE A 567 25.88 -10.29 18.37
N PHE A 568 25.94 -11.13 19.40
CA PHE A 568 25.72 -10.80 20.79
C PHE A 568 26.97 -11.14 21.61
N LEU A 569 27.46 -10.16 22.35
CA LEU A 569 28.53 -10.32 23.33
C LEU A 569 27.90 -10.10 24.70
N SER A 570 27.98 -11.10 25.58
CA SER A 570 27.48 -10.98 26.95
C SER A 570 28.62 -11.11 27.94
N GLN A 571 28.61 -10.23 28.93
CA GLN A 571 29.44 -10.29 30.11
C GLN A 571 28.51 -10.42 31.31
N ARG A 572 28.53 -11.59 31.96
CA ARG A 572 27.66 -11.91 33.10
C ARG A 572 28.50 -12.10 34.35
N GLU A 573 28.27 -11.27 35.36
CA GLU A 573 28.88 -11.45 36.68
C GLU A 573 28.11 -12.49 37.50
N GLY A 574 28.83 -13.24 38.33
CA GLY A 574 28.28 -14.18 39.31
C GLY A 574 29.28 -14.51 40.41
N THR A 575 28.89 -15.40 41.32
CA THR A 575 29.72 -15.78 42.49
C THR A 575 31.03 -16.47 42.10
N GLY A 576 31.07 -17.15 40.96
CA GLY A 576 32.25 -17.81 40.40
C GLY A 576 33.21 -16.89 39.64
N GLY A 577 32.84 -15.63 39.42
CA GLY A 577 33.57 -14.69 38.56
C GLY A 577 32.68 -14.11 37.47
N THR A 578 33.31 -13.63 36.40
CA THR A 578 32.63 -13.05 35.24
C THR A 578 32.75 -14.00 34.06
N GLU A 579 31.61 -14.35 33.46
CA GLU A 579 31.54 -15.17 32.26
C GLU A 579 31.31 -14.29 31.03
N ASP A 580 32.23 -14.41 30.06
CA ASP A 580 32.15 -13.72 28.78
C ASP A 580 31.73 -14.72 27.69
N THR A 581 30.58 -14.50 27.06
CA THR A 581 29.93 -15.44 26.14
C THR A 581 29.53 -14.77 24.83
N LEU A 582 29.60 -15.53 23.74
CA LEU A 582 29.27 -15.10 22.39
C LEU A 582 28.07 -15.89 21.87
N GLY A 583 27.13 -15.17 21.26
CA GLY A 583 26.09 -15.75 20.42
C GLY A 583 25.96 -14.99 19.11
N LEU A 584 25.45 -15.65 18.09
CA LEU A 584 25.14 -15.02 16.81
C LEU A 584 24.02 -15.78 16.11
N TYR A 585 23.33 -15.09 15.24
CA TYR A 585 22.54 -15.76 14.22
C TYR A 585 22.59 -14.97 12.91
N THR A 586 22.40 -15.67 11.81
CA THR A 586 22.21 -15.03 10.51
C THR A 586 21.17 -15.76 9.71
N PHE A 587 20.37 -15.00 8.97
CA PHE A 587 19.30 -15.49 8.16
C PHE A 587 19.35 -14.82 6.79
N ALA A 588 19.05 -15.61 5.75
CA ALA A 588 18.88 -15.12 4.39
C ALA A 588 17.58 -15.67 3.81
N GLN A 589 16.85 -14.84 3.08
CA GLN A 589 15.64 -15.22 2.37
C GLN A 589 15.65 -14.70 0.96
N TYR A 590 15.18 -15.54 0.04
CA TYR A 590 15.00 -15.19 -1.36
C TYR A 590 13.57 -15.47 -1.79
N GLN A 591 12.94 -14.46 -2.39
CA GLN A 591 11.63 -14.61 -3.01
C GLN A 591 11.78 -15.25 -4.40
N LEU A 592 11.36 -16.51 -4.52
CA LEU A 592 11.43 -17.27 -5.77
C LEU A 592 10.34 -16.84 -6.77
N THR A 593 9.14 -16.57 -6.24
CA THR A 593 7.97 -16.07 -6.96
C THR A 593 7.12 -15.23 -6.01
N ARG A 594 6.06 -14.58 -6.49
CA ARG A 594 5.16 -13.74 -5.68
C ARG A 594 4.66 -14.36 -4.37
N ARG A 595 4.63 -15.70 -4.25
CA ARG A 595 4.09 -16.42 -3.08
C ARG A 595 5.04 -17.43 -2.44
N TRP A 596 6.23 -17.64 -3.01
CA TRP A 596 7.15 -18.67 -2.54
C TRP A 596 8.47 -18.05 -2.13
N PHE A 597 8.89 -18.35 -0.91
CA PHE A 597 10.14 -17.90 -0.33
C PHE A 597 10.96 -19.10 0.11
N LEU A 598 12.26 -19.02 -0.14
CA LEU A 598 13.25 -19.98 0.31
C LEU A 598 14.20 -19.26 1.25
N SER A 599 14.41 -19.82 2.43
CA SER A 599 15.22 -19.19 3.45
C SER A 599 16.16 -20.17 4.13
N SER A 600 17.24 -19.65 4.68
CA SER A 600 18.23 -20.39 5.46
C SER A 600 18.61 -19.60 6.69
N ARG A 601 18.84 -20.30 7.82
CA ARG A 601 19.32 -19.70 9.07
C ARG A 601 20.50 -20.49 9.62
N TYR A 602 21.46 -19.79 10.20
CA TYR A 602 22.52 -20.35 11.02
C TYR A 602 22.49 -19.68 12.39
N ASP A 603 22.56 -20.50 13.43
CA ASP A 603 22.56 -20.09 14.83
C ASP A 603 23.84 -20.63 15.49
N TYR A 604 24.44 -19.83 16.37
CA TYR A 604 25.51 -20.27 17.27
C TYR A 604 25.35 -19.56 18.61
N SER A 605 25.46 -20.28 19.71
CA SER A 605 25.27 -19.73 21.04
C SER A 605 26.12 -20.48 22.06
N GLN A 606 26.86 -19.75 22.88
CA GLN A 606 27.40 -20.25 24.15
C GLN A 606 26.35 -20.06 25.25
N LEU A 607 26.32 -20.90 26.28
CA LEU A 607 25.39 -20.67 27.39
C LEU A 607 25.84 -19.44 28.20
N PRO A 608 24.92 -18.58 28.68
CA PRO A 608 25.28 -17.32 29.34
C PRO A 608 25.99 -17.50 30.70
N ILE A 609 25.86 -18.69 31.29
CA ILE A 609 26.48 -19.05 32.59
C ILE A 609 27.67 -20.00 32.44
N ASP A 610 27.91 -20.51 31.23
CA ASP A 610 28.98 -21.46 30.94
C ASP A 610 29.43 -21.29 29.47
N ARG A 611 30.60 -20.68 29.29
CA ARG A 611 31.22 -20.45 27.99
C ARG A 611 31.67 -21.73 27.27
N ASP A 612 31.91 -22.82 28.00
CA ASP A 612 32.43 -24.06 27.42
C ASP A 612 31.28 -24.90 26.85
N SER A 613 30.08 -24.77 27.43
CA SER A 613 28.83 -25.25 26.86
C SER A 613 28.37 -24.39 25.66
N ARG A 614 28.21 -25.03 24.50
CA ARG A 614 27.84 -24.36 23.25
C ARG A 614 26.93 -25.19 22.37
N GLU A 615 26.20 -24.51 21.53
CA GLU A 615 25.35 -25.13 20.51
C GLU A 615 25.34 -24.34 19.21
N TRP A 616 25.07 -25.03 18.12
CA TRP A 616 24.85 -24.42 16.82
C TRP A 616 23.74 -25.14 16.06
N ALA A 617 23.05 -24.40 15.20
CA ALA A 617 22.03 -24.96 14.34
C ALA A 617 22.09 -24.43 12.92
N VAL A 618 21.63 -25.25 11.98
CA VAL A 618 21.37 -24.86 10.60
C VAL A 618 19.93 -25.19 10.27
N SER A 619 19.21 -24.22 9.72
CA SER A 619 17.82 -24.39 9.28
C SER A 619 17.63 -24.11 7.80
N GLY A 620 16.81 -24.93 7.15
CA GLY A 620 16.28 -24.70 5.81
C GLY A 620 14.78 -24.50 5.87
N ILE A 621 14.28 -23.40 5.32
CA ILE A 621 12.87 -23.00 5.42
C ILE A 621 12.27 -22.80 4.04
N VAL A 622 11.08 -23.34 3.82
CA VAL A 622 10.24 -23.06 2.64
C VAL A 622 8.94 -22.45 3.13
N THR A 623 8.63 -21.25 2.63
CA THR A 623 7.40 -20.53 2.96
C THR A 623 6.54 -20.38 1.71
N PHE A 624 5.27 -20.74 1.85
CA PHE A 624 4.21 -20.42 0.90
C PHE A 624 3.24 -19.43 1.53
N GLN A 625 3.07 -18.28 0.90
CA GLN A 625 2.19 -17.21 1.37
C GLN A 625 1.02 -17.03 0.38
N PRO A 626 -0.13 -17.71 0.59
CA PRO A 626 -1.29 -17.59 -0.29
C PRO A 626 -1.80 -16.14 -0.43
N SER A 627 -1.73 -15.38 0.67
CA SER A 627 -2.18 -14.01 0.81
C SER A 627 -1.36 -13.32 1.90
N ARG A 628 -1.43 -11.99 2.00
CA ARG A 628 -0.78 -11.26 3.10
C ARG A 628 -1.22 -11.75 4.49
N PHE A 629 -2.49 -12.13 4.62
CA PHE A 629 -3.10 -12.56 5.87
C PHE A 629 -2.94 -14.04 6.21
N SER A 630 -2.19 -14.82 5.42
CA SER A 630 -2.12 -16.26 5.60
C SER A 630 -0.79 -16.83 5.15
N GLN A 631 -0.21 -17.73 5.92
CA GLN A 631 1.10 -18.30 5.65
C GLN A 631 1.17 -19.77 6.02
N VAL A 632 1.86 -20.55 5.18
CA VAL A 632 2.24 -21.93 5.43
C VAL A 632 3.76 -22.02 5.37
N ARG A 633 4.39 -22.62 6.38
CA ARG A 633 5.85 -22.77 6.43
C ARG A 633 6.24 -24.17 6.84
N VAL A 634 7.28 -24.67 6.18
CA VAL A 634 7.98 -25.90 6.57
C VAL A 634 9.43 -25.52 6.86
N GLN A 635 9.91 -25.91 8.03
CA GLN A 635 11.29 -25.70 8.43
C GLN A 635 11.91 -27.02 8.87
N TYR A 636 13.11 -27.29 8.39
CA TYR A 636 13.97 -28.34 8.90
C TYR A 636 15.13 -27.68 9.66
N LYS A 637 15.45 -28.20 10.85
CA LYS A 637 16.51 -27.70 11.72
C LYS A 637 17.37 -28.88 12.19
N HIS A 638 18.67 -28.75 11.98
CA HIS A 638 19.69 -29.60 12.59
C HIS A 638 20.39 -28.80 13.66
N THR A 639 20.41 -29.31 14.90
CA THR A 639 21.07 -28.67 16.04
C THR A 639 22.12 -29.63 16.59
N ASN A 640 23.31 -29.12 16.88
CA ASN A 640 24.36 -29.84 17.59
C ASN A 640 24.66 -29.10 18.89
N ARG A 641 24.67 -29.84 19.98
CA ARG A 641 24.92 -29.34 21.34
C ARG A 641 26.14 -30.03 21.91
N ASN A 642 26.98 -29.24 22.54
CA ASN A 642 28.16 -29.71 23.24
C ASN A 642 28.16 -29.01 24.59
N PHE A 643 27.58 -29.68 25.58
CA PHE A 643 27.44 -29.15 26.94
C PHE A 643 28.38 -29.88 27.89
N ASP A 644 28.96 -29.12 28.81
CA ASP A 644 29.80 -29.66 29.89
C ASP A 644 28.90 -30.04 31.08
N GLU A 645 28.50 -31.31 31.16
CA GLU A 645 27.74 -31.83 32.29
C GLU A 645 28.66 -32.64 33.21
N ASN A 646 28.93 -32.13 34.42
CA ASN A 646 29.74 -32.82 35.44
C ASN A 646 31.17 -33.20 34.97
N GLU A 647 31.86 -32.33 34.24
CA GLU A 647 33.21 -32.57 33.66
C GLU A 647 33.23 -33.63 32.53
N GLU A 648 32.06 -34.05 32.02
CA GLU A 648 31.93 -34.85 30.80
C GLU A 648 31.23 -34.05 29.69
N ASN A 649 31.86 -33.98 28.50
CA ASN A 649 31.23 -33.37 27.33
C ASN A 649 30.14 -34.28 26.77
N VAL A 650 28.90 -33.81 26.78
CA VAL A 650 27.76 -34.46 26.13
C VAL A 650 27.57 -33.84 24.74
N ASP A 651 27.85 -34.62 23.70
CA ASP A 651 27.60 -34.23 22.30
C ASP A 651 26.27 -34.83 21.82
N GLU A 652 25.27 -33.97 21.64
CA GLU A 652 23.93 -34.34 21.21
C GLU A 652 23.61 -33.72 19.84
N ASN A 653 23.04 -34.53 18.95
CA ASN A 653 22.50 -34.07 17.67
C ASN A 653 20.98 -34.19 17.68
N VAL A 654 20.32 -33.08 17.37
CA VAL A 654 18.86 -32.97 17.36
C VAL A 654 18.38 -32.64 15.94
N GLU A 655 17.42 -33.41 15.47
CA GLU A 655 16.86 -33.30 14.12
C GLU A 655 15.37 -33.00 14.19
N GLU A 656 14.95 -31.85 13.69
CA GLU A 656 13.57 -31.37 13.83
C GLU A 656 12.97 -30.92 12.51
N VAL A 657 11.69 -31.26 12.31
CA VAL A 657 10.87 -30.68 11.24
C VAL A 657 9.68 -29.97 11.87
N PHE A 658 9.53 -28.71 11.53
CA PHE A 658 8.43 -27.85 11.94
C PHE A 658 7.49 -27.61 10.77
N PHE A 659 6.20 -27.59 11.08
CA PHE A 659 5.14 -27.14 10.20
C PHE A 659 4.36 -26.02 10.90
N GLN A 660 4.24 -24.88 10.24
CA GLN A 660 3.51 -23.72 10.76
C GLN A 660 2.42 -23.30 9.78
N PHE A 661 1.24 -23.03 10.32
CA PHE A 661 0.15 -22.38 9.60
C PHE A 661 -0.35 -21.19 10.41
N ARG A 662 -0.29 -20.00 9.81
CA ARG A 662 -0.71 -18.75 10.44
C ARG A 662 -1.79 -18.09 9.59
N PHE A 663 -2.76 -17.48 10.25
CA PHE A 663 -3.63 -16.50 9.60
C PHE A 663 -3.97 -15.33 10.51
N VAL A 664 -4.29 -14.21 9.88
CA VAL A 664 -4.60 -12.94 10.54
C VAL A 664 -5.96 -12.44 10.09
N ILE A 665 -6.77 -11.98 11.04
CA ILE A 665 -8.07 -11.35 10.79
C ILE A 665 -8.01 -9.92 11.33
N GLY A 666 -8.37 -8.94 10.50
CA GLY A 666 -8.44 -7.54 10.91
C GLY A 666 -7.37 -6.69 10.23
N PHE A 667 -6.84 -5.70 10.96
CA PHE A 667 -5.74 -4.90 10.45
C PHE A 667 -4.42 -5.67 10.60
N GLU A 668 -3.48 -5.41 9.70
CA GLU A 668 -2.15 -6.00 9.70
C GLU A 668 -1.15 -4.85 9.92
N ARG A 669 -0.12 -5.07 10.75
CA ARG A 669 1.00 -4.11 10.84
C ARG A 669 1.57 -3.96 9.42
N PRO A 670 1.82 -2.74 8.92
CA PRO A 670 2.44 -2.60 7.60
C PRO A 670 3.91 -3.01 7.69
N GLU A 671 4.16 -4.29 7.45
CA GLU A 671 5.48 -4.79 7.06
C GLU A 671 5.65 -4.65 5.53
N PRO A 672 6.88 -4.43 5.05
CA PRO A 672 7.14 -4.03 3.67
C PRO A 672 6.97 -5.18 2.69
N PHE A 673 5.83 -5.26 2.00
CA PHE A 673 5.72 -5.98 0.72
C PHE A 673 6.65 -5.39 -0.34
#